data_AF-A0A7C4DGN5-F1
#
_entry.id   AF-A0A7C4DGN5-F1
#
_cell.length_a   1.000
_cell.length_b   1.000
_cell.length_c   1.000
_cell.angle_alpha   90.00
_cell.angle_beta   90.00
_cell.angle_gamma   90.00
#
_symmetry.space_group_name_H-M   'P 1'
#
loop_
_entity.id
_entity.type
_entity.pdbx_description
1 polymer ?
#
loop_
_entity_poly.entity_id
_entity_poly.type
_entity_poly.pdbx_seq_one_letter_code
_entity_poly.pdbx_strand_id
1 'polypeptide(L)'
;MVFGVNFFLSAGWAPLFYWALLRKLRGGDEIFTATAGAAFGLALLAGGTLAACATAAAAFIVVPALARSDGEDLDRRSLLRPLLAVLALGALIGAGQIVTTAATARPEPDDPESAALRRRLQITLRQPIDPKTVARAFSIPQAKWVNNRGDALAAVSAPSFTGRDFVVLEGSPSDEPGPDMGNNFWPLNLQVDENDRLTVVVDGKHPGWLVLLDGWHPDWRAEVNGRPVPVYRANGFFRAVKVGTELSRVDFYFRPRAGVAGLALSLVGSVLAAFFFFRRRTRLLGWALWSVILALTPMVEGGTTYIPVAVLRSVVLALAALWALGLTKSGAFIRSRLDYFVLGFWLLTAASAAGSAYFFISFYWYLNITAFVMLYFVTVQLATADPSETRRLFGLAVFAGAVQSVWAVAEVGNAPQASAGYFNPSYLAGSLMMVSPYLLARALDEWRKNRARAAGWAALLLLFGAGVVASESRAIVVWPAALLAAGWPGATALLETPDRSPARARKLAALTLAGALLAAAAGLALTPNPLRERLENIRSDEYAYERLRIWAVALAVTRDHPLGVGPGMFKYYSPRYRFPIDQVKAGRYQKRAENAHNEYLGLAAEMSPLAPLLLGIPAWWLIAAAARAGARRKNPVLLGAAGGLTTAALHAMFDANLHDHALTTLAVMMAGVAAAELGREDDRWTRPLELAPSGTRLLQAGLAIFFLAGVAGNTYFAWSYRQTLTAGAERDASRAAVRLAGAARHAFGNQQPFQALAELYLSVHRKNPDVSLLEEAEKAAKRARELNPADAENYRLLAEVNLELFRFTQRQEFGRAAARMFDEALERDPRNVEIVQGVARLHRVSGDSSAEIEWWEKAVALEPYDLQARGQLVWALARSGAAGPARDQLAELIARWREVKRIQAQTPNVFRNSYQLKRIKIDDEDLQELERTVRALGKPGAQP
;
A
#
# COMPACT_ATOMS: atom_id res chain seq x y z
N MET A 1 27.37 -30.88 14.91
CA MET A 1 27.67 -30.52 16.31
C MET A 1 26.95 -29.27 16.83
N VAL A 2 26.49 -28.32 15.99
CA VAL A 2 25.79 -27.10 16.46
C VAL A 2 24.29 -27.33 16.82
N PHE A 3 23.68 -28.45 16.40
CA PHE A 3 22.29 -28.80 16.77
C PHE A 3 22.13 -29.34 18.20
N GLY A 4 23.19 -29.85 18.84
CA GLY A 4 23.13 -30.41 20.19
C GLY A 4 23.16 -29.37 21.31
N VAL A 5 23.72 -28.18 21.05
CA VAL A 5 23.90 -27.14 22.07
C VAL A 5 22.62 -26.32 22.28
N ASN A 6 21.79 -26.12 21.24
CA ASN A 6 20.50 -25.43 21.40
C ASN A 6 19.42 -26.30 22.06
N PHE A 7 19.42 -27.62 21.84
CA PHE A 7 18.46 -28.51 22.51
C PHE A 7 18.74 -28.61 24.02
N PHE A 8 20.01 -28.66 24.43
CA PHE A 8 20.40 -28.65 25.85
C PHE A 8 20.19 -27.30 26.54
N LEU A 9 20.35 -26.17 25.83
CA LEU A 9 20.06 -24.85 26.39
C LEU A 9 18.55 -24.56 26.53
N SER A 10 17.67 -25.17 25.71
CA SER A 10 16.21 -25.09 25.92
C SER A 10 15.65 -26.10 26.92
N ALA A 11 16.31 -27.25 27.10
CA ALA A 11 15.86 -28.29 28.04
C ALA A 11 16.39 -28.12 29.48
N GLY A 12 17.49 -27.36 29.70
CA GLY A 12 18.06 -27.17 31.03
C GLY A 12 17.31 -26.16 31.93
N TRP A 13 16.60 -25.20 31.34
CA TRP A 13 15.92 -24.15 32.11
C TRP A 13 14.46 -24.48 32.45
N ALA A 14 13.80 -25.33 31.66
CA ALA A 14 12.41 -25.71 31.92
C ALA A 14 12.27 -26.47 33.26
N PRO A 15 13.13 -27.43 33.65
CA PRO A 15 13.05 -28.09 34.95
C PRO A 15 13.38 -27.17 36.13
N LEU A 16 14.30 -26.22 35.96
CA LEU A 16 14.68 -25.22 36.99
C LEU A 16 13.60 -24.16 37.19
N PHE A 17 12.99 -23.69 36.09
CA PHE A 17 11.85 -22.76 36.11
C PHE A 17 10.58 -23.45 36.64
N TYR A 18 10.39 -24.73 36.32
CA TYR A 18 9.30 -25.56 36.81
C TYR A 18 9.47 -25.95 38.28
N TRP A 19 10.70 -26.26 38.73
CA TRP A 19 11.03 -26.44 40.15
C TRP A 19 10.82 -25.15 40.97
N ALA A 20 11.16 -23.99 40.40
CA ALA A 20 10.87 -22.68 41.00
C ALA A 20 9.37 -22.34 41.04
N LEU A 21 8.59 -22.82 40.07
CA LEU A 21 7.14 -22.65 40.00
C LEU A 21 6.41 -23.58 40.99
N LEU A 22 6.82 -24.86 41.07
CA LEU A 22 6.33 -25.85 42.03
C LEU A 22 6.59 -25.45 43.48
N ARG A 23 7.76 -24.83 43.76
CA ARG A 23 8.09 -24.36 45.12
C ARG A 23 7.28 -23.13 45.55
N LYS A 24 6.68 -22.40 44.61
CA LYS A 24 5.87 -21.19 44.84
C LYS A 24 4.36 -21.44 44.88
N LEU A 25 3.90 -22.62 44.45
CA LEU A 25 2.48 -22.98 44.33
C LEU A 25 2.08 -24.09 45.31
N ARG A 26 2.62 -24.08 46.54
CA ARG A 26 2.10 -24.93 47.63
C ARG A 26 0.71 -24.44 48.04
N GLY A 27 -0.30 -24.98 47.38
CA GLY A 27 -1.72 -24.82 47.71
C GLY A 27 -2.62 -24.93 46.49
N GLY A 28 -2.95 -26.16 46.09
CA GLY A 28 -4.03 -26.44 45.12
C GLY A 28 -3.70 -27.54 44.09
N ASP A 29 -4.32 -28.70 44.28
CA ASP A 29 -4.59 -29.85 43.39
C ASP A 29 -3.56 -30.21 42.29
N GLU A 30 -2.73 -31.22 42.64
CA GLU A 30 -1.67 -31.81 41.81
C GLU A 30 -2.20 -32.53 40.54
N ILE A 31 -3.48 -32.88 40.49
CA ILE A 31 -4.07 -33.64 39.36
C ILE A 31 -4.34 -32.75 38.14
N PHE A 32 -4.80 -31.51 38.36
CA PHE A 32 -5.10 -30.54 37.29
C PHE A 32 -3.83 -30.06 36.57
N THR A 33 -2.75 -29.89 37.34
CA THR A 33 -1.45 -29.46 36.81
C THR A 33 -0.74 -30.56 36.03
N ALA A 34 -0.88 -31.84 36.44
CA ALA A 34 -0.33 -32.99 35.71
C ALA A 34 -1.07 -33.25 34.38
N THR A 35 -2.41 -33.15 34.36
CA THR A 35 -3.20 -33.38 33.14
C THR A 35 -3.11 -32.21 32.15
N ALA A 36 -3.09 -30.96 32.62
CA ALA A 36 -2.86 -29.80 31.76
C ALA A 36 -1.43 -29.80 31.18
N GLY A 37 -0.43 -30.23 31.97
CA GLY A 37 0.95 -30.40 31.50
C GLY A 37 1.09 -31.49 30.43
N ALA A 38 0.41 -32.63 30.60
CA ALA A 38 0.41 -33.70 29.61
C ALA A 38 -0.29 -33.31 28.30
N ALA A 39 -1.44 -32.61 28.39
CA ALA A 39 -2.17 -32.11 27.22
C ALA A 39 -1.40 -31.02 26.46
N PHE A 40 -0.71 -30.12 27.18
CA PHE A 40 0.13 -29.08 26.59
C PHE A 40 1.42 -29.65 25.98
N GLY A 41 2.00 -30.67 26.60
CA GLY A 41 3.13 -31.43 26.04
C GLY A 41 2.76 -32.19 24.77
N LEU A 42 1.58 -32.82 24.73
CA LEU A 42 1.05 -33.48 23.54
C LEU A 42 0.72 -32.50 22.40
N ALA A 43 0.22 -31.30 22.72
CA ALA A 43 -0.05 -30.23 21.74
C ALA A 43 1.23 -29.61 21.13
N LEU A 44 2.35 -29.63 21.86
CA LEU A 44 3.66 -29.22 21.35
C LEU A 44 4.32 -30.28 20.45
N LEU A 45 3.93 -31.56 20.60
CA LEU A 45 4.45 -32.68 19.82
C LEU A 45 3.65 -32.97 18.54
N ALA A 46 2.37 -32.58 18.47
CA ALA A 46 1.50 -32.79 17.31
C ALA A 46 1.17 -31.46 16.59
N GLY A 47 1.75 -31.26 15.40
CA GLY A 47 1.50 -30.05 14.61
C GLY A 47 0.07 -29.93 14.04
N GLY A 48 -0.39 -28.69 13.84
CA GLY A 48 -1.59 -28.36 13.06
C GLY A 48 -2.95 -28.67 13.72
N THR A 49 -3.99 -28.79 12.89
CA THR A 49 -5.44 -28.85 13.20
C THR A 49 -5.85 -29.83 14.31
N LEU A 50 -5.04 -30.87 14.53
CA LEU A 50 -5.18 -31.83 15.64
C LEU A 50 -4.99 -31.19 17.02
N ALA A 51 -4.20 -30.12 17.17
CA ALA A 51 -4.05 -29.39 18.42
C ALA A 51 -5.33 -28.64 18.81
N ALA A 52 -6.05 -28.06 17.85
CA ALA A 52 -7.33 -27.38 18.10
C ALA A 52 -8.44 -28.39 18.48
N CYS A 53 -8.49 -29.54 17.78
CA CYS A 53 -9.40 -30.62 18.11
C CYS A 53 -9.06 -31.32 19.44
N ALA A 54 -7.78 -31.52 19.75
CA ALA A 54 -7.34 -32.12 21.02
C ALA A 54 -7.57 -31.18 22.21
N THR A 55 -7.41 -29.85 22.04
CA THR A 55 -7.71 -28.86 23.08
C THR A 55 -9.22 -28.72 23.29
N ALA A 56 -10.02 -28.78 22.22
CA ALA A 56 -11.49 -28.82 22.29
C ALA A 56 -12.02 -30.14 22.89
N ALA A 57 -11.43 -31.29 22.53
CA ALA A 57 -11.77 -32.61 23.09
C ALA A 57 -11.34 -32.75 24.55
N ALA A 58 -10.16 -32.24 24.92
CA ALA A 58 -9.73 -32.15 26.31
C ALA A 58 -10.68 -31.26 27.12
N ALA A 59 -11.14 -30.13 26.58
CA ALA A 59 -12.16 -29.30 27.22
C ALA A 59 -13.52 -30.02 27.32
N PHE A 60 -13.90 -30.84 26.35
CA PHE A 60 -15.15 -31.63 26.37
C PHE A 60 -15.13 -32.83 27.34
N ILE A 61 -13.94 -33.39 27.62
CA ILE A 61 -13.76 -34.56 28.50
C ILE A 61 -13.46 -34.12 29.95
N VAL A 62 -12.65 -33.08 30.14
CA VAL A 62 -12.19 -32.62 31.46
C VAL A 62 -13.27 -31.82 32.20
N VAL A 63 -14.14 -31.09 31.48
CA VAL A 63 -15.17 -30.25 32.10
C VAL A 63 -16.32 -31.07 32.74
N PRO A 64 -16.85 -32.15 32.11
CA PRO A 64 -17.83 -33.02 32.78
C PRO A 64 -17.22 -33.86 33.91
N ALA A 65 -15.92 -34.18 33.84
CA ALA A 65 -15.21 -34.91 34.90
C ALA A 65 -14.98 -34.05 36.16
N LEU A 66 -14.69 -32.75 35.99
CA LEU A 66 -14.60 -31.77 37.08
C LEU A 66 -15.99 -31.35 37.62
N ALA A 67 -17.06 -31.53 36.85
CA ALA A 67 -18.42 -31.28 37.30
C ALA A 67 -19.02 -32.42 38.15
N ARG A 68 -18.34 -33.57 38.23
CA ARG A 68 -18.74 -34.74 39.07
C ARG A 68 -17.88 -34.89 40.33
N SER A 69 -16.86 -34.07 40.54
CA SER A 69 -16.14 -34.05 41.81
C SER A 69 -16.97 -33.26 42.81
N ASP A 70 -17.63 -34.00 43.71
CA ASP A 70 -18.48 -33.47 44.77
C ASP A 70 -17.75 -32.38 45.58
N GLY A 71 -18.35 -31.20 45.70
CA GLY A 71 -18.07 -30.34 46.87
C GLY A 71 -18.15 -28.82 46.71
N GLU A 72 -17.97 -28.24 45.52
CA GLU A 72 -18.05 -26.76 45.39
C GLU A 72 -18.77 -26.32 44.11
N ASP A 73 -19.73 -25.38 44.29
CA ASP A 73 -20.45 -24.68 43.23
C ASP A 73 -19.48 -23.88 42.35
N LEU A 74 -18.82 -24.56 41.41
CA LEU A 74 -18.07 -23.94 40.33
C LEU A 74 -19.05 -23.20 39.41
N ASP A 75 -19.18 -21.88 39.61
CA ASP A 75 -20.01 -20.99 38.81
C ASP A 75 -19.69 -21.20 37.31
N ARG A 76 -20.63 -21.84 36.59
CA ARG A 76 -20.49 -22.14 35.15
C ARG A 76 -20.14 -20.91 34.30
N ARG A 77 -20.44 -19.69 34.77
CA ARG A 77 -20.09 -18.42 34.10
C ARG A 77 -18.59 -18.08 34.17
N SER A 78 -17.87 -18.60 35.16
CA SER A 78 -16.43 -18.37 35.33
C SER A 78 -15.60 -19.16 34.31
N LEU A 79 -16.08 -20.34 33.89
CA LEU A 79 -15.46 -21.22 32.89
C LEU A 79 -15.82 -20.85 31.44
N LEU A 80 -16.98 -20.24 31.21
CA LEU A 80 -17.40 -19.73 29.89
C LEU A 80 -16.45 -18.68 29.32
N ARG A 81 -15.79 -17.88 30.17
CA ARG A 81 -14.91 -16.77 29.76
C ARG A 81 -13.55 -17.23 29.21
N PRO A 82 -12.80 -18.13 29.88
CA PRO A 82 -11.60 -18.71 29.28
C PRO A 82 -11.96 -19.56 28.06
N LEU A 83 -13.13 -20.23 28.04
CA LEU A 83 -13.60 -20.97 26.87
C LEU A 83 -13.81 -20.04 25.66
N LEU A 84 -14.51 -18.91 25.83
CA LEU A 84 -14.70 -17.91 24.77
C LEU A 84 -13.38 -17.24 24.34
N ALA A 85 -12.43 -17.02 25.26
CA ALA A 85 -11.11 -16.47 24.95
C ALA A 85 -10.24 -17.47 24.17
N VAL A 86 -10.30 -18.76 24.51
CA VAL A 86 -9.65 -19.85 23.77
C VAL A 86 -10.31 -20.05 22.40
N LEU A 87 -11.64 -19.91 22.30
CA LEU A 87 -12.36 -19.93 21.03
C LEU A 87 -12.03 -18.70 20.16
N ALA A 88 -11.90 -17.50 20.75
CA ALA A 88 -11.52 -16.29 20.03
C ALA A 88 -10.05 -16.29 19.61
N LEU A 89 -9.15 -16.81 20.47
CA LEU A 89 -7.74 -17.02 20.13
C LEU A 89 -7.59 -18.13 19.08
N GLY A 90 -8.38 -19.19 19.19
CA GLY A 90 -8.50 -20.25 18.19
C GLY A 90 -9.09 -19.73 16.87
N ALA A 91 -9.99 -18.76 16.90
CA ALA A 91 -10.50 -18.08 15.72
C ALA A 91 -9.50 -17.07 15.14
N LEU A 92 -8.66 -16.43 15.95
CA LEU A 92 -7.58 -15.52 15.51
C LEU A 92 -6.38 -16.29 14.95
N ILE A 93 -5.99 -17.39 15.60
CA ILE A 93 -4.98 -18.33 15.09
C ILE A 93 -5.55 -19.07 13.89
N GLY A 94 -6.82 -19.44 13.92
CA GLY A 94 -7.56 -20.03 12.80
C GLY A 94 -7.68 -19.05 11.64
N ALA A 95 -7.90 -17.76 11.87
CA ALA A 95 -7.91 -16.74 10.83
C ALA A 95 -6.50 -16.43 10.33
N GLY A 96 -5.50 -16.38 11.21
CA GLY A 96 -4.09 -16.22 10.86
C GLY A 96 -3.53 -17.42 10.10
N GLN A 97 -3.99 -18.63 10.44
CA GLN A 97 -3.77 -19.85 9.69
C GLN A 97 -4.56 -19.82 8.40
N ILE A 98 -5.86 -19.60 8.35
CA ILE A 98 -6.59 -19.38 7.08
C ILE A 98 -5.89 -18.31 6.21
N VAL A 99 -5.28 -17.27 6.76
CA VAL A 99 -4.45 -16.31 6.00
C VAL A 99 -3.11 -16.88 5.57
N THR A 100 -2.40 -17.65 6.40
CA THR A 100 -1.13 -18.30 6.03
C THR A 100 -1.36 -19.55 5.18
N THR A 101 -2.20 -20.48 5.60
CA THR A 101 -2.79 -21.58 4.83
C THR A 101 -3.57 -21.13 3.60
N ALA A 102 -4.11 -19.90 3.45
CA ALA A 102 -4.60 -19.37 2.14
C ALA A 102 -3.58 -18.51 1.40
N ALA A 103 -2.52 -18.05 2.07
CA ALA A 103 -1.31 -17.52 1.42
C ALA A 103 -0.40 -18.64 0.91
N THR A 104 -0.55 -19.86 1.42
CA THR A 104 0.10 -21.10 0.99
C THR A 104 -0.88 -22.10 0.42
N ALA A 105 -2.21 -21.89 0.52
CA ALA A 105 -3.17 -22.71 -0.22
C ALA A 105 -2.99 -22.33 -1.66
N ARG A 106 -2.59 -23.33 -2.41
CA ARG A 106 -2.77 -23.35 -3.85
C ARG A 106 -4.23 -22.93 -4.14
N PRO A 107 -4.51 -22.07 -5.13
CA PRO A 107 -5.76 -22.28 -5.84
C PRO A 107 -5.74 -23.75 -6.25
N GLU A 108 -6.74 -24.53 -5.85
CA GLU A 108 -6.82 -25.96 -6.19
C GLU A 108 -6.32 -26.18 -7.63
N PRO A 109 -5.20 -26.90 -7.83
CA PRO A 109 -5.02 -27.58 -9.08
C PRO A 109 -6.00 -28.74 -9.02
N ASP A 110 -7.14 -28.57 -9.71
CA ASP A 110 -8.08 -29.61 -10.18
C ASP A 110 -9.57 -29.20 -10.10
N ASP A 111 -9.91 -27.91 -9.97
CA ASP A 111 -11.24 -27.48 -10.44
C ASP A 111 -11.29 -27.67 -11.98
N PRO A 112 -12.23 -28.49 -12.50
CA PRO A 112 -12.38 -28.74 -13.92
C PRO A 112 -12.47 -27.47 -14.77
N GLU A 113 -13.08 -26.41 -14.24
CA GLU A 113 -13.29 -25.13 -14.93
C GLU A 113 -11.96 -24.37 -15.11
N SER A 114 -11.14 -24.30 -14.05
CA SER A 114 -9.81 -23.69 -14.09
C SER A 114 -8.84 -24.47 -15.00
N ALA A 115 -8.92 -25.79 -15.00
CA ALA A 115 -8.14 -26.66 -15.90
C ALA A 115 -8.62 -26.57 -17.37
N ALA A 116 -9.92 -26.39 -17.60
CA ALA A 116 -10.48 -26.14 -18.92
C ALA A 116 -10.08 -24.77 -19.45
N LEU A 117 -10.14 -23.71 -18.63
CA LEU A 117 -9.70 -22.37 -18.99
C LEU A 117 -8.20 -22.32 -19.34
N ARG A 118 -7.35 -22.97 -18.52
CA ARG A 118 -5.92 -23.06 -18.80
C ARG A 118 -5.65 -23.79 -20.12
N ARG A 119 -6.30 -24.94 -20.35
CA ARG A 119 -6.17 -25.69 -21.60
C ARG A 119 -6.63 -24.85 -22.80
N ARG A 120 -7.75 -24.13 -22.68
CA ARG A 120 -8.28 -23.25 -23.72
C ARG A 120 -7.31 -22.12 -24.06
N LEU A 121 -6.82 -21.39 -23.06
CA LEU A 121 -5.86 -20.31 -23.27
C LEU A 121 -4.54 -20.82 -23.85
N GLN A 122 -4.05 -21.99 -23.40
CA GLN A 122 -2.87 -22.62 -23.99
C GLN A 122 -3.10 -22.99 -25.46
N ILE A 123 -4.30 -23.44 -25.85
CA ILE A 123 -4.66 -23.71 -27.24
C ILE A 123 -4.68 -22.41 -28.06
N THR A 124 -5.36 -21.37 -27.56
CA THR A 124 -5.47 -20.06 -28.23
C THR A 124 -4.11 -19.33 -28.32
N LEU A 125 -3.21 -19.56 -27.38
CA LEU A 125 -1.86 -18.99 -27.34
C LEU A 125 -0.81 -19.84 -28.06
N ARG A 126 -1.17 -20.94 -28.73
CA ARG A 126 -0.23 -21.74 -29.53
C ARG A 126 0.33 -20.92 -30.69
N GLN A 127 1.44 -20.22 -30.43
CA GLN A 127 2.45 -20.00 -31.46
C GLN A 127 3.27 -21.29 -31.61
N PRO A 128 3.83 -21.59 -32.79
CA PRO A 128 4.90 -22.56 -32.89
C PRO A 128 5.99 -22.08 -31.93
N ILE A 129 6.40 -22.93 -31.00
CA ILE A 129 7.60 -22.65 -30.20
C ILE A 129 8.72 -22.56 -31.23
N ASP A 130 9.18 -21.34 -31.52
CA ASP A 130 10.46 -21.17 -32.20
C ASP A 130 11.51 -21.79 -31.26
N PRO A 131 12.28 -22.80 -31.68
CA PRO A 131 13.37 -23.34 -30.88
C PRO A 131 14.43 -22.28 -30.51
N LYS A 132 14.34 -21.04 -31.02
CA LYS A 132 15.13 -19.88 -30.60
C LYS A 132 14.56 -19.09 -29.41
N THR A 133 13.38 -19.41 -28.88
CA THR A 133 12.90 -18.81 -27.61
C THR A 133 13.79 -19.31 -26.47
N VAL A 134 14.44 -18.42 -25.73
CA VAL A 134 15.38 -18.77 -24.65
C VAL A 134 14.68 -19.67 -23.63
N ALA A 135 15.09 -20.94 -23.55
CA ALA A 135 14.56 -21.86 -22.57
C ALA A 135 14.85 -21.34 -21.15
N ARG A 136 13.81 -21.28 -20.31
CA ARG A 136 13.90 -20.77 -18.93
C ARG A 136 14.81 -21.64 -18.04
N ALA A 137 14.94 -22.92 -18.38
CA ALA A 137 15.92 -23.85 -17.82
C ALA A 137 16.80 -24.41 -18.95
N PHE A 138 18.09 -24.56 -18.71
CA PHE A 138 18.99 -25.25 -19.64
C PHE A 138 20.15 -25.93 -18.90
N SER A 139 20.73 -26.95 -19.52
CA SER A 139 21.96 -27.60 -19.04
C SER A 139 23.15 -27.10 -19.84
N ILE A 140 24.27 -26.84 -19.15
CA ILE A 140 25.55 -26.42 -19.74
C ILE A 140 26.72 -27.12 -19.03
N PRO A 141 27.68 -27.73 -19.75
CA PRO A 141 28.67 -28.61 -19.14
C PRO A 141 29.76 -27.87 -18.37
N GLN A 142 30.14 -26.67 -18.82
CA GLN A 142 31.27 -25.92 -18.26
C GLN A 142 30.82 -24.78 -17.34
N ALA A 143 31.57 -24.58 -16.25
CA ALA A 143 31.43 -23.41 -15.38
C ALA A 143 32.76 -22.69 -15.18
N LYS A 144 32.69 -21.35 -15.15
CA LYS A 144 33.79 -20.46 -14.79
C LYS A 144 33.48 -19.82 -13.44
N TRP A 145 34.36 -20.00 -12.46
CA TRP A 145 34.17 -19.47 -11.11
C TRP A 145 34.72 -18.06 -10.96
N VAL A 146 34.01 -17.23 -10.20
CA VAL A 146 34.40 -15.85 -9.86
C VAL A 146 34.11 -15.56 -8.39
N ASN A 147 34.86 -14.63 -7.80
CA ASN A 147 34.83 -14.42 -6.35
C ASN A 147 33.62 -13.60 -5.87
N ASN A 148 33.10 -12.71 -6.72
CA ASN A 148 32.02 -11.79 -6.35
C ASN A 148 31.17 -11.40 -7.56
N ARG A 149 30.05 -10.72 -7.29
CA ARG A 149 29.08 -10.29 -8.31
C ARG A 149 29.65 -9.31 -9.34
N GLY A 150 30.56 -8.42 -8.94
CA GLY A 150 31.19 -7.48 -9.87
C GLY A 150 31.97 -8.21 -10.97
N ASP A 151 32.76 -9.20 -10.57
CA ASP A 151 33.53 -10.05 -11.48
C ASP A 151 32.60 -10.91 -12.37
N ALA A 152 31.48 -11.39 -11.83
CA ALA A 152 30.48 -12.13 -12.58
C ALA A 152 29.84 -11.27 -13.69
N LEU A 153 29.48 -10.03 -13.38
CA LEU A 153 28.91 -9.09 -14.34
C LEU A 153 29.92 -8.66 -15.40
N ALA A 154 31.17 -8.46 -15.02
CA ALA A 154 32.25 -8.16 -15.96
C ALA A 154 32.49 -9.33 -16.94
N ALA A 155 32.49 -10.57 -16.45
CA ALA A 155 32.65 -11.76 -17.27
C ALA A 155 31.47 -11.99 -18.24
N VAL A 156 30.24 -11.71 -17.81
CA VAL A 156 29.02 -11.84 -18.64
C VAL A 156 28.87 -10.69 -19.65
N SER A 157 29.47 -9.54 -19.39
CA SER A 157 29.45 -8.37 -20.30
C SER A 157 30.53 -8.42 -21.38
N ALA A 158 31.43 -9.42 -21.35
CA ALA A 158 32.47 -9.58 -22.34
C ALA A 158 31.86 -9.97 -23.70
N PRO A 159 32.34 -9.41 -24.84
CA PRO A 159 31.83 -9.76 -26.18
C PRO A 159 31.94 -11.25 -26.53
N SER A 160 32.84 -11.99 -25.87
CA SER A 160 33.03 -13.43 -26.03
C SER A 160 32.04 -14.29 -25.23
N PHE A 161 31.21 -13.70 -24.36
CA PHE A 161 30.24 -14.44 -23.56
C PHE A 161 28.94 -14.64 -24.33
N THR A 162 28.67 -15.89 -24.74
CA THR A 162 27.46 -16.28 -25.48
C THR A 162 26.35 -16.82 -24.58
N GLY A 163 26.66 -17.11 -23.31
CA GLY A 163 25.77 -17.83 -22.38
C GLY A 163 25.46 -19.27 -22.78
N ARG A 164 26.12 -19.81 -23.82
CA ARG A 164 25.89 -21.16 -24.37
C ARG A 164 27.10 -22.08 -24.21
N ASP A 165 28.30 -21.53 -24.04
CA ASP A 165 29.53 -22.31 -23.91
C ASP A 165 29.89 -22.64 -22.45
N PHE A 166 29.72 -21.68 -21.52
CA PHE A 166 29.92 -21.88 -20.09
C PHE A 166 29.00 -20.99 -19.23
N VAL A 167 28.75 -21.39 -17.98
CA VAL A 167 28.08 -20.57 -16.96
C VAL A 167 29.09 -19.91 -16.03
N VAL A 168 28.88 -18.65 -15.63
CA VAL A 168 29.71 -17.98 -14.62
C VAL A 168 29.09 -18.20 -13.24
N LEU A 169 29.81 -18.80 -12.29
CA LEU A 169 29.32 -19.09 -10.94
C LEU A 169 30.06 -18.28 -9.88
N GLU A 170 29.33 -17.69 -8.95
CA GLU A 170 29.91 -16.99 -7.80
C GLU A 170 30.23 -17.99 -6.66
N GLY A 171 31.47 -17.95 -6.17
CA GLY A 171 31.96 -18.78 -5.08
C GLY A 171 33.29 -19.45 -5.40
N SER A 172 33.70 -20.41 -4.55
CA SER A 172 34.89 -21.22 -4.78
C SER A 172 34.54 -22.52 -5.51
N PRO A 173 35.39 -23.02 -6.43
CA PRO A 173 35.15 -24.29 -7.12
C PRO A 173 34.94 -25.42 -6.11
N SER A 174 33.89 -26.22 -6.30
CA SER A 174 33.81 -27.55 -5.69
C SER A 174 34.83 -28.47 -6.37
N ASP A 175 35.55 -29.31 -5.61
CA ASP A 175 36.68 -30.17 -6.02
C ASP A 175 36.40 -31.25 -7.09
N GLU A 176 35.32 -31.16 -7.86
CA GLU A 176 35.02 -32.12 -8.92
C GLU A 176 34.85 -31.43 -10.28
N PRO A 177 35.79 -31.62 -11.21
CA PRO A 177 35.63 -31.25 -12.61
C PRO A 177 34.34 -31.86 -13.17
N GLY A 178 33.61 -31.09 -13.98
CA GLY A 178 32.52 -31.66 -14.78
C GLY A 178 33.10 -32.60 -15.84
N PRO A 179 32.37 -33.65 -16.28
CA PRO A 179 32.79 -34.46 -17.41
C PRO A 179 32.91 -33.60 -18.67
N ASP A 180 34.01 -33.75 -19.41
CA ASP A 180 34.26 -33.00 -20.65
C ASP A 180 33.44 -33.61 -21.80
N MET A 181 32.34 -32.95 -22.15
CA MET A 181 31.30 -33.52 -23.04
C MET A 181 30.83 -32.52 -24.12
N GLY A 182 31.75 -31.70 -24.64
CA GLY A 182 31.53 -30.79 -25.78
C GLY A 182 30.68 -29.54 -25.50
N ASN A 183 30.67 -28.56 -26.40
CA ASN A 183 29.99 -27.26 -26.25
C ASN A 183 28.50 -27.30 -26.65
N ASN A 184 27.68 -28.12 -25.98
CA ASN A 184 26.25 -28.17 -26.30
C ASN A 184 25.39 -27.56 -25.18
N PHE A 185 24.64 -26.52 -25.55
CA PHE A 185 23.55 -25.90 -24.79
C PHE A 185 22.27 -26.72 -24.96
N TRP A 186 21.66 -27.17 -23.86
CA TRP A 186 20.47 -28.01 -23.91
C TRP A 186 19.28 -27.35 -23.22
N PRO A 187 18.24 -26.93 -23.96
CA PRO A 187 17.03 -26.39 -23.36
C PRO A 187 16.27 -27.48 -22.59
N LEU A 188 15.81 -27.16 -21.38
CA LEU A 188 15.08 -28.06 -20.51
C LEU A 188 13.68 -27.54 -20.21
N ASN A 189 12.72 -28.45 -20.12
CA ASN A 189 11.34 -28.13 -19.78
C ASN A 189 11.12 -28.26 -18.27
N LEU A 190 10.37 -27.31 -17.71
CA LEU A 190 9.94 -27.36 -16.32
C LEU A 190 8.79 -28.36 -16.18
N GLN A 191 8.92 -29.34 -15.28
CA GLN A 191 7.83 -30.26 -14.97
C GLN A 191 6.87 -29.69 -13.91
N VAL A 192 7.40 -28.92 -12.96
CA VAL A 192 6.63 -28.18 -11.95
C VAL A 192 7.22 -26.78 -11.86
N ASP A 193 6.35 -25.76 -11.93
CA ASP A 193 6.73 -24.35 -11.95
C ASP A 193 5.81 -23.56 -10.99
N GLU A 194 6.09 -23.68 -9.69
CA GLU A 194 5.42 -22.97 -8.58
C GLU A 194 6.34 -21.83 -8.07
N ASN A 195 5.77 -20.83 -7.37
CA ASN A 195 6.52 -19.63 -6.94
C ASN A 195 7.61 -19.95 -5.89
N ASP A 196 7.40 -20.97 -5.07
CA ASP A 196 8.28 -21.39 -3.99
C ASP A 196 8.82 -22.82 -4.20
N ARG A 197 8.43 -23.50 -5.28
CA ARG A 197 8.93 -24.83 -5.65
C ARG A 197 9.00 -25.00 -7.17
N LEU A 198 10.12 -25.50 -7.69
CA LEU A 198 10.28 -25.74 -9.12
C LEU A 198 10.98 -27.08 -9.34
N THR A 199 10.42 -27.93 -10.20
CA THR A 199 10.97 -29.25 -10.50
C THR A 199 11.40 -29.33 -11.96
N VAL A 200 12.66 -29.67 -12.19
CA VAL A 200 13.24 -29.94 -13.50
C VAL A 200 13.66 -31.40 -13.54
N VAL A 201 13.33 -32.11 -14.61
CA VAL A 201 13.90 -33.44 -14.86
C VAL A 201 14.94 -33.30 -15.96
N VAL A 202 16.17 -33.70 -15.63
CA VAL A 202 17.30 -33.73 -16.55
C VAL A 202 17.54 -35.19 -16.89
N ASP A 203 17.43 -35.55 -18.16
CA ASP A 203 17.83 -36.86 -18.64
C ASP A 203 19.36 -37.00 -18.54
N GLY A 204 19.83 -38.20 -18.20
CA GLY A 204 21.25 -38.49 -17.97
C GLY A 204 22.17 -38.26 -19.19
N LYS A 205 21.59 -37.85 -20.33
CA LYS A 205 22.30 -37.49 -21.57
C LYS A 205 22.88 -36.07 -21.55
N HIS A 206 22.45 -35.21 -20.61
CA HIS A 206 22.87 -33.81 -20.56
C HIS A 206 23.44 -33.40 -19.17
N PRO A 207 24.51 -34.07 -18.68
CA PRO A 207 25.16 -33.75 -17.40
C PRO A 207 25.80 -32.34 -17.42
N GLY A 208 25.89 -31.69 -16.27
CA GLY A 208 26.50 -30.35 -16.17
C GLY A 208 25.86 -29.46 -15.12
N TRP A 209 25.75 -28.17 -15.46
CA TRP A 209 25.08 -27.17 -14.65
C TRP A 209 23.69 -26.91 -15.21
N LEU A 210 22.69 -27.29 -14.42
CA LEU A 210 21.33 -26.84 -14.65
C LEU A 210 21.24 -25.36 -14.26
N VAL A 211 21.12 -24.49 -15.25
CA VAL A 211 20.93 -23.05 -15.08
C VAL A 211 19.44 -22.75 -15.23
N LEU A 212 18.91 -22.00 -14.27
CA LEU A 212 17.56 -21.50 -14.34
C LEU A 212 17.57 -19.98 -14.36
N LEU A 213 16.94 -19.40 -15.38
CA LEU A 213 16.85 -17.97 -15.63
C LEU A 213 15.87 -17.23 -14.68
N ASP A 214 15.84 -17.65 -13.41
CA ASP A 214 15.11 -17.02 -12.32
C ASP A 214 16.09 -16.34 -11.36
N GLY A 215 15.66 -15.25 -10.74
CA GLY A 215 16.48 -14.49 -9.78
C GLY A 215 16.97 -15.35 -8.61
N TRP A 216 18.26 -15.26 -8.32
CA TRP A 216 18.88 -15.93 -7.18
C TRP A 216 18.61 -15.19 -5.86
N HIS A 217 18.44 -15.96 -4.78
CA HIS A 217 18.31 -15.47 -3.41
C HIS A 217 18.95 -16.49 -2.44
N PRO A 218 19.62 -16.07 -1.36
CA PRO A 218 20.32 -16.97 -0.44
C PRO A 218 19.43 -17.98 0.31
N ASP A 219 18.11 -17.80 0.26
CA ASP A 219 17.11 -18.68 0.89
C ASP A 219 16.52 -19.73 -0.06
N TRP A 220 16.97 -19.77 -1.31
CA TRP A 220 16.70 -20.91 -2.20
C TRP A 220 17.51 -22.13 -1.77
N ARG A 221 16.87 -23.30 -1.87
CA ARG A 221 17.46 -24.61 -1.67
C ARG A 221 17.12 -25.47 -2.88
N ALA A 222 17.93 -26.51 -3.10
CA ALA A 222 17.64 -27.50 -4.12
C ALA A 222 17.97 -28.90 -3.63
N GLU A 223 17.26 -29.88 -4.17
CA GLU A 223 17.51 -31.30 -4.00
C GLU A 223 17.65 -31.94 -5.37
N VAL A 224 18.66 -32.79 -5.55
CA VAL A 224 18.83 -33.63 -6.75
C VAL A 224 18.57 -35.06 -6.30
N ASN A 225 17.52 -35.70 -6.84
CA ASN A 225 17.09 -37.04 -6.47
C ASN A 225 16.91 -37.19 -4.93
N GLY A 226 16.33 -36.16 -4.30
CA GLY A 226 16.09 -36.11 -2.84
C GLY A 226 17.32 -35.83 -1.98
N ARG A 227 18.49 -35.60 -2.56
CA ARG A 227 19.72 -35.21 -1.83
C ARG A 227 19.92 -33.70 -1.88
N PRO A 228 20.10 -33.00 -0.75
CA PRO A 228 20.32 -31.56 -0.74
C PRO A 228 21.59 -31.17 -1.49
N VAL A 229 21.48 -30.19 -2.38
CA VAL A 229 22.62 -29.62 -3.10
C VAL A 229 22.68 -28.09 -2.94
N PRO A 230 23.88 -27.50 -2.96
CA PRO A 230 24.03 -26.05 -2.95
C PRO A 230 23.43 -25.41 -4.22
N VAL A 231 22.78 -24.26 -4.04
CA VAL A 231 22.26 -23.42 -5.14
C VAL A 231 23.21 -22.24 -5.35
N TYR A 232 23.88 -22.23 -6.49
CA TYR A 232 24.86 -21.20 -6.83
C TYR A 232 24.20 -20.04 -7.57
N ARG A 233 24.78 -18.85 -7.43
CA ARG A 233 24.40 -17.70 -8.26
C ARG A 233 25.15 -17.81 -9.59
N ALA A 234 24.39 -17.82 -10.67
CA ALA A 234 24.82 -17.98 -12.04
C ALA A 234 24.71 -16.65 -12.81
N ASN A 235 25.72 -16.33 -13.62
CA ASN A 235 25.78 -15.16 -14.49
C ASN A 235 25.40 -13.84 -13.78
N GLY A 236 25.71 -13.70 -12.48
CA GLY A 236 25.44 -12.51 -11.67
C GLY A 236 23.99 -12.31 -11.20
N PHE A 237 23.03 -13.10 -11.70
CA PHE A 237 21.59 -12.88 -11.46
C PHE A 237 20.78 -14.16 -11.24
N PHE A 238 21.15 -15.24 -11.92
CA PHE A 238 20.38 -16.47 -12.03
C PHE A 238 20.81 -17.50 -11.01
N ARG A 239 20.14 -18.65 -10.99
CA ARG A 239 20.49 -19.76 -10.09
C ARG A 239 20.94 -20.99 -10.87
N ALA A 240 21.90 -21.72 -10.33
CA ALA A 240 22.40 -22.95 -10.92
C ALA A 240 22.63 -24.05 -9.89
N VAL A 241 22.49 -25.29 -10.32
CA VAL A 241 22.82 -26.49 -9.55
C VAL A 241 23.54 -27.50 -10.43
N LYS A 242 24.44 -28.28 -9.84
CA LYS A 242 25.16 -29.35 -10.55
C LYS A 242 24.23 -30.56 -10.69
N VAL A 243 24.15 -31.13 -11.89
CA VAL A 243 23.39 -32.34 -12.23
C VAL A 243 24.32 -33.38 -12.85
N GLY A 244 24.12 -34.65 -12.47
CA GLY A 244 24.99 -35.76 -12.88
C GLY A 244 24.61 -36.39 -14.22
N THR A 245 25.28 -37.49 -14.56
CA THR A 245 25.04 -38.32 -15.76
C THR A 245 23.85 -39.28 -15.63
N GLU A 246 23.17 -39.26 -14.50
CA GLU A 246 21.97 -40.06 -14.25
C GLU A 246 20.71 -39.22 -14.45
N LEU A 247 19.59 -39.89 -14.71
CA LEU A 247 18.27 -39.25 -14.70
C LEU A 247 18.07 -38.55 -13.36
N SER A 248 17.99 -37.22 -13.40
CA SER A 248 18.02 -36.38 -12.22
C SER A 248 16.75 -35.56 -12.14
N ARG A 249 15.97 -35.80 -11.08
CA ARG A 249 14.88 -34.91 -10.66
C ARG A 249 15.47 -33.85 -9.74
N VAL A 250 15.45 -32.61 -10.19
CA VAL A 250 15.93 -31.45 -9.43
C VAL A 250 14.74 -30.68 -8.89
N ASP A 251 14.59 -30.64 -7.57
CA ASP A 251 13.55 -29.88 -6.87
C ASP A 251 14.17 -28.64 -6.21
N PHE A 252 13.89 -27.45 -6.73
CA PHE A 252 14.16 -26.18 -6.07
C PHE A 252 13.03 -25.84 -5.10
N TYR A 253 13.35 -25.27 -3.94
CA TYR A 253 12.35 -24.71 -3.03
C TYR A 253 12.85 -23.50 -2.26
N PHE A 254 11.95 -22.55 -1.98
CA PHE A 254 12.25 -21.30 -1.29
C PHE A 254 11.84 -21.36 0.19
N ARG A 255 12.76 -21.07 1.11
CA ARG A 255 12.47 -21.04 2.56
C ARG A 255 12.94 -19.73 3.19
N PRO A 256 12.08 -18.71 3.28
CA PRO A 256 12.48 -17.39 3.78
C PRO A 256 12.78 -17.41 5.28
N ARG A 257 14.03 -17.11 5.66
CA ARG A 257 14.45 -17.08 7.09
C ARG A 257 13.77 -15.94 7.87
N ALA A 258 13.49 -14.81 7.22
CA ALA A 258 12.79 -13.67 7.81
C ALA A 258 11.32 -13.99 8.18
N GLY A 259 10.66 -14.90 7.45
CA GLY A 259 9.29 -15.31 7.75
C GLY A 259 9.17 -16.05 9.08
N VAL A 260 10.16 -16.87 9.42
CA VAL A 260 10.23 -17.59 10.70
C VAL A 260 10.48 -16.62 11.87
N ALA A 261 11.33 -15.60 11.67
CA ALA A 261 11.53 -14.54 12.66
C ALA A 261 10.26 -13.70 12.88
N GLY A 262 9.52 -13.39 11.82
CA GLY A 262 8.23 -12.70 11.90
C GLY A 262 7.15 -13.50 12.65
N LEU A 263 7.11 -14.82 12.43
CA LEU A 263 6.23 -15.74 13.16
C LEU A 263 6.60 -15.79 14.66
N ALA A 264 7.89 -15.88 14.97
CA ALA A 264 8.38 -15.88 16.35
C ALA A 264 8.07 -14.55 17.07
N LEU A 265 8.25 -13.41 16.41
CA LEU A 265 7.89 -12.10 16.95
C LEU A 265 6.37 -11.95 17.14
N SER A 266 5.56 -12.49 16.23
CA SER A 266 4.10 -12.50 16.35
C SER A 266 3.64 -13.39 17.51
N LEU A 267 4.31 -14.52 17.73
CA LEU A 267 4.04 -15.42 18.84
C LEU A 267 4.42 -14.78 20.18
N VAL A 268 5.59 -14.12 20.25
CA VAL A 268 6.03 -13.35 21.42
C VAL A 268 5.05 -12.20 21.70
N GLY A 269 4.63 -11.45 20.67
CA GLY A 269 3.64 -10.39 20.79
C GLY A 269 2.28 -10.89 21.29
N SER A 270 1.85 -12.07 20.82
CA SER A 270 0.59 -12.71 21.24
C SER A 270 0.66 -13.24 22.67
N VAL A 271 1.81 -13.80 23.08
CA VAL A 271 2.08 -14.24 24.46
C VAL A 271 2.14 -13.06 25.40
N LEU A 272 2.77 -11.95 25.01
CA LEU A 272 2.78 -10.71 25.78
C LEU A 272 1.35 -10.14 25.90
N ALA A 273 0.58 -10.11 24.81
CA ALA A 273 -0.81 -9.67 24.81
C ALA A 273 -1.70 -10.54 25.74
N ALA A 274 -1.54 -11.86 25.70
CA ALA A 274 -2.23 -12.79 26.58
C ALA A 274 -1.79 -12.62 28.06
N PHE A 275 -0.49 -12.45 28.32
CA PHE A 275 0.05 -12.21 29.66
C PHE A 275 -0.49 -10.91 30.29
N PHE A 276 -0.67 -9.85 29.49
CA PHE A 276 -1.28 -8.59 29.95
C PHE A 276 -2.81 -8.65 30.06
N PHE A 277 -3.46 -9.60 29.40
CA PHE A 277 -4.91 -9.84 29.51
C PHE A 277 -5.31 -10.46 30.87
N PHE A 278 -4.47 -11.30 31.46
CA PHE A 278 -4.77 -12.04 32.70
C PHE A 278 -4.44 -11.31 34.01
N ARG A 279 -3.69 -10.19 33.97
CA ARG A 279 -3.44 -9.35 35.15
C ARG A 279 -3.97 -7.94 34.90
N ARG A 280 -5.00 -7.52 35.67
CA ARG A 280 -5.55 -6.15 35.75
C ARG A 280 -4.59 -5.09 35.16
N ARG A 281 -4.86 -4.51 33.97
CA ARG A 281 -4.29 -3.23 33.46
C ARG A 281 -4.72 -2.94 32.02
N THR A 282 -5.91 -2.36 31.82
CA THR A 282 -6.30 -1.66 30.56
C THR A 282 -5.23 -0.69 30.07
N ARG A 283 -4.46 -0.08 30.98
CA ARG A 283 -3.33 0.80 30.68
C ARG A 283 -2.21 0.11 29.88
N LEU A 284 -1.86 -1.15 30.21
CA LEU A 284 -0.78 -1.86 29.52
C LEU A 284 -1.15 -2.22 28.08
N LEU A 285 -2.42 -2.54 27.83
CA LEU A 285 -2.93 -2.75 26.47
C LEU A 285 -2.88 -1.45 25.64
N GLY A 286 -3.21 -0.30 26.26
CA GLY A 286 -3.04 1.01 25.62
C GLY A 286 -1.59 1.30 25.26
N TRP A 287 -0.64 0.97 26.16
CA TRP A 287 0.79 1.10 25.90
C TRP A 287 1.29 0.17 24.80
N ALA A 288 0.88 -1.10 24.83
CA ALA A 288 1.23 -2.06 23.77
C ALA A 288 0.71 -1.59 22.41
N LEU A 289 -0.53 -1.08 22.36
CA LEU A 289 -1.13 -0.51 21.15
C LEU A 289 -0.31 0.65 20.59
N TRP A 290 -0.01 1.67 21.40
CA TRP A 290 0.75 2.83 20.95
C TRP A 290 2.19 2.49 20.53
N SER A 291 2.86 1.58 21.26
CA SER A 291 4.21 1.11 20.91
C SER A 291 4.24 0.37 19.57
N VAL A 292 3.29 -0.55 19.35
CA VAL A 292 3.18 -1.30 18.09
C VAL A 292 2.88 -0.36 16.93
N ILE A 293 1.94 0.58 17.11
CA ILE A 293 1.61 1.54 16.05
C ILE A 293 2.81 2.39 15.68
N LEU A 294 3.44 3.06 16.63
CA LEU A 294 4.55 3.98 16.33
C LEU A 294 5.78 3.25 15.76
N ALA A 295 5.97 1.97 16.10
CA ALA A 295 7.05 1.15 15.53
C ALA A 295 6.76 0.67 14.10
N LEU A 296 5.51 0.29 13.80
CA LEU A 296 5.15 -0.29 12.50
C LEU A 296 4.71 0.73 11.47
N THR A 297 4.23 1.89 11.91
CA THR A 297 3.77 2.98 11.05
C THR A 297 4.81 3.43 10.01
N PRO A 298 6.11 3.56 10.34
CA PRO A 298 7.14 3.87 9.34
C PRO A 298 7.29 2.76 8.31
N MET A 299 7.14 1.49 8.72
CA MET A 299 7.34 0.32 7.86
C MET A 299 6.13 0.03 6.95
N VAL A 300 5.07 0.83 7.06
CA VAL A 300 3.96 0.81 6.13
C VAL A 300 4.40 1.61 4.91
N GLU A 301 4.43 0.98 3.74
CA GLU A 301 4.78 1.68 2.51
C GLU A 301 3.63 2.64 2.10
N GLY A 302 3.36 3.72 2.83
CA GLY A 302 2.43 4.78 2.42
C GLY A 302 1.02 4.31 2.05
N GLY A 303 0.59 3.14 2.52
CA GLY A 303 -0.68 2.52 2.13
C GLY A 303 -0.66 1.68 0.84
N THR A 304 0.47 1.54 0.14
CA THR A 304 0.56 0.82 -1.15
C THR A 304 0.85 -0.68 -1.01
N THR A 305 1.49 -1.14 0.07
CA THR A 305 1.52 -2.58 0.41
C THR A 305 0.40 -2.92 1.39
N TYR A 306 -0.65 -3.51 0.81
CA TYR A 306 -1.90 -3.81 1.50
C TYR A 306 -1.77 -4.82 2.63
N ILE A 307 -0.75 -5.69 2.61
CA ILE A 307 -0.59 -6.76 3.62
C ILE A 307 -0.03 -6.20 4.94
N PRO A 308 1.15 -5.54 5.00
CA PRO A 308 1.61 -4.87 6.22
C PRO A 308 0.58 -3.90 6.80
N VAL A 309 -0.08 -3.14 5.93
CA VAL A 309 -1.16 -2.21 6.30
C VAL A 309 -2.33 -2.96 6.93
N ALA A 310 -2.79 -4.05 6.32
CA ALA A 310 -3.90 -4.81 6.87
C ALA A 310 -3.52 -5.53 8.17
N VAL A 311 -2.31 -6.09 8.28
CA VAL A 311 -1.82 -6.67 9.54
C VAL A 311 -1.79 -5.62 10.63
N LEU A 312 -1.19 -4.45 10.36
CA LEU A 312 -1.17 -3.34 11.31
C LEU A 312 -2.59 -2.95 11.73
N ARG A 313 -3.50 -2.72 10.78
CA ARG A 313 -4.89 -2.36 11.09
C ARG A 313 -5.62 -3.43 11.89
N SER A 314 -5.45 -4.70 11.55
CA SER A 314 -6.06 -5.80 12.29
C SER A 314 -5.54 -5.86 13.73
N VAL A 315 -4.23 -5.64 13.94
CA VAL A 315 -3.62 -5.56 15.27
C VAL A 315 -4.13 -4.33 16.05
N VAL A 316 -4.21 -3.17 15.40
CA VAL A 316 -4.71 -1.93 16.00
C VAL A 316 -6.16 -2.08 16.44
N LEU A 317 -7.01 -2.56 15.53
CA LEU A 317 -8.41 -2.81 15.81
C LEU A 317 -8.54 -3.85 16.94
N ALA A 318 -7.68 -4.87 16.99
CA ALA A 318 -7.75 -5.94 18.01
C ALA A 318 -7.40 -5.43 19.39
N LEU A 319 -6.29 -4.71 19.49
CA LEU A 319 -5.84 -4.11 20.72
C LEU A 319 -6.80 -3.02 21.19
N ALA A 320 -7.37 -2.22 20.29
CA ALA A 320 -8.39 -1.21 20.60
C ALA A 320 -9.69 -1.86 21.11
N ALA A 321 -10.13 -2.96 20.49
CA ALA A 321 -11.31 -3.70 20.92
C ALA A 321 -11.10 -4.35 22.30
N LEU A 322 -9.98 -5.06 22.49
CA LEU A 322 -9.62 -5.65 23.79
C LEU A 322 -9.53 -4.57 24.89
N TRP A 323 -8.99 -3.41 24.54
CA TRP A 323 -8.92 -2.28 25.43
C TRP A 323 -10.31 -1.71 25.78
N ALA A 324 -11.21 -1.55 24.79
CA ALA A 324 -12.58 -1.07 25.02
C ALA A 324 -13.42 -2.05 25.86
N LEU A 325 -13.27 -3.35 25.62
CA LEU A 325 -13.87 -4.42 26.45
C LEU A 325 -13.33 -4.42 27.89
N GLY A 326 -12.09 -3.96 28.09
CA GLY A 326 -11.47 -3.85 29.41
C GLY A 326 -11.94 -2.63 30.23
N LEU A 327 -12.19 -1.48 29.60
CA LEU A 327 -12.64 -0.24 30.27
C LEU A 327 -14.05 -0.34 30.85
N THR A 328 -14.89 -1.10 30.19
CA THR A 328 -16.31 -1.26 30.53
C THR A 328 -16.54 -2.11 31.79
N LYS A 329 -15.48 -2.69 32.37
CA LYS A 329 -15.52 -3.36 33.69
C LYS A 329 -15.46 -2.37 34.87
N SER A 330 -15.03 -1.12 34.67
CA SER A 330 -15.00 -0.09 35.73
C SER A 330 -16.21 0.85 35.71
N GLY A 331 -17.12 0.74 34.73
CA GLY A 331 -18.36 1.52 34.64
C GLY A 331 -18.23 3.00 34.24
N ALA A 332 -17.04 3.59 34.37
CA ALA A 332 -16.78 5.00 34.04
C ALA A 332 -15.98 5.14 32.73
N PHE A 333 -16.58 5.78 31.72
CA PHE A 333 -15.92 6.17 30.47
C PHE A 333 -15.67 7.68 30.51
N ILE A 334 -14.45 8.17 30.29
CA ILE A 334 -14.23 9.62 30.12
C ILE A 334 -14.71 10.05 28.73
N ARG A 335 -15.72 10.93 28.68
CA ARG A 335 -16.10 11.65 27.46
C ARG A 335 -15.32 12.95 27.36
N SER A 336 -14.98 13.37 26.14
CA SER A 336 -14.41 14.69 25.86
C SER A 336 -15.43 15.65 25.24
N ARG A 337 -15.12 16.95 25.22
CA ARG A 337 -15.89 17.95 24.44
C ARG A 337 -15.87 17.73 22.93
N LEU A 338 -14.85 17.05 22.42
CA LEU A 338 -14.71 16.79 20.98
C LEU A 338 -15.51 15.57 20.53
N ASP A 339 -15.99 14.74 21.46
CA ASP A 339 -16.67 13.48 21.12
C ASP A 339 -17.87 13.70 20.20
N TYR A 340 -18.65 14.77 20.40
CA TYR A 340 -19.79 15.08 19.52
C TYR A 340 -19.36 15.37 18.09
N PHE A 341 -18.24 16.07 17.92
CA PHE A 341 -17.70 16.40 16.60
C PHE A 341 -17.05 15.18 15.94
N VAL A 342 -16.30 14.39 16.71
CA VAL A 342 -15.68 13.14 16.26
C VAL A 342 -16.75 12.12 15.84
N LEU A 343 -17.80 11.96 16.65
CA LEU A 343 -18.93 11.09 16.33
C LEU A 343 -19.75 11.61 15.15
N GLY A 344 -20.00 12.92 15.07
CA GLY A 344 -20.66 13.55 13.93
C GLY A 344 -19.89 13.32 12.62
N PHE A 345 -18.57 13.53 12.64
CA PHE A 345 -17.68 13.26 11.50
C PHE A 345 -17.68 11.78 11.13
N TRP A 346 -17.61 10.88 12.12
CA TRP A 346 -17.64 9.43 11.91
C TRP A 346 -18.96 8.96 11.30
N LEU A 347 -20.11 9.45 11.79
CA LEU A 347 -21.43 9.13 11.24
C LEU A 347 -21.63 9.71 9.83
N LEU A 348 -21.15 10.93 9.57
CA LEU A 348 -21.16 11.52 8.23
C LEU A 348 -20.32 10.70 7.25
N THR A 349 -19.15 10.23 7.69
CA THR A 349 -18.31 9.32 6.91
C THR A 349 -19.04 8.02 6.60
N ALA A 350 -19.72 7.43 7.59
CA ALA A 350 -20.49 6.20 7.42
C ALA A 350 -21.64 6.38 6.42
N ALA A 351 -22.38 7.49 6.53
CA ALA A 351 -23.47 7.83 5.62
C ALA A 351 -22.98 8.03 4.18
N SER A 352 -21.90 8.79 4.01
CA SER A 352 -21.27 8.99 2.70
C SER A 352 -20.72 7.68 2.11
N ALA A 353 -20.11 6.82 2.92
CA ALA A 353 -19.64 5.50 2.47
C ALA A 353 -20.81 4.58 2.06
N ALA A 354 -21.92 4.60 2.80
CA ALA A 354 -23.11 3.83 2.46
C ALA A 354 -23.80 4.32 1.17
N GLY A 355 -23.72 5.62 0.89
CA GLY A 355 -24.25 6.23 -0.33
C GLY A 355 -23.31 6.19 -1.53
N SER A 356 -22.11 5.62 -1.42
CA SER A 356 -21.12 5.69 -2.48
C SER A 356 -21.42 4.71 -3.62
N ALA A 357 -21.09 5.11 -4.85
CA ALA A 357 -21.26 4.27 -6.04
C ALA A 357 -20.38 3.01 -6.01
N TYR A 358 -19.30 3.01 -5.23
CA TYR A 358 -18.41 1.87 -5.06
C TYR A 358 -18.15 1.64 -3.57
N PHE A 359 -19.12 1.00 -2.92
CA PHE A 359 -19.13 0.75 -1.48
C PHE A 359 -17.83 0.12 -0.97
N PHE A 360 -17.24 -0.80 -1.73
CA PHE A 360 -16.04 -1.55 -1.32
C PHE A 360 -14.86 -0.64 -0.93
N ILE A 361 -14.52 0.36 -1.76
CA ILE A 361 -13.40 1.26 -1.46
C ILE A 361 -13.77 2.26 -0.35
N SER A 362 -15.01 2.74 -0.34
CA SER A 362 -15.46 3.69 0.69
C SER A 362 -15.55 3.05 2.07
N PHE A 363 -15.99 1.80 2.14
CA PHE A 363 -15.99 1.03 3.38
C PHE A 363 -14.58 0.79 3.90
N TYR A 364 -13.60 0.52 3.02
CA TYR A 364 -12.19 0.40 3.40
C TYR A 364 -11.66 1.69 4.05
N TRP A 365 -11.95 2.85 3.46
CA TRP A 365 -11.56 4.15 4.04
C TRP A 365 -12.31 4.47 5.33
N TYR A 366 -13.59 4.10 5.42
CA TYR A 366 -14.36 4.23 6.66
C TYR A 366 -13.78 3.38 7.80
N LEU A 367 -13.29 2.16 7.53
CA LEU A 367 -12.59 1.35 8.54
C LEU A 367 -11.30 2.05 9.03
N ASN A 368 -10.57 2.72 8.15
CA ASN A 368 -9.37 3.49 8.53
C ASN A 368 -9.71 4.64 9.47
N ILE A 369 -10.71 5.43 9.10
CA ILE A 369 -11.20 6.53 9.92
C ILE A 369 -11.71 6.02 11.26
N THR A 370 -12.39 4.87 11.27
CA THR A 370 -12.86 4.25 12.51
C THR A 370 -11.70 3.85 13.41
N ALA A 371 -10.60 3.31 12.86
CA ALA A 371 -9.41 3.01 13.65
C ALA A 371 -8.81 4.27 14.30
N PHE A 372 -8.76 5.40 13.58
CA PHE A 372 -8.31 6.68 14.13
C PHE A 372 -9.26 7.22 15.21
N VAL A 373 -10.57 7.11 15.02
CA VAL A 373 -11.57 7.46 16.03
C VAL A 373 -11.40 6.62 17.30
N MET A 374 -11.15 5.31 17.15
CA MET A 374 -10.86 4.44 18.30
C MET A 374 -9.57 4.84 19.00
N LEU A 375 -8.49 5.15 18.26
CA LEU A 375 -7.23 5.62 18.83
C LEU A 375 -7.38 6.94 19.59
N TYR A 376 -8.25 7.83 19.12
CA TYR A 376 -8.60 9.06 19.83
C TYR A 376 -9.18 8.73 21.21
N PHE A 377 -10.19 7.87 21.27
CA PHE A 377 -10.79 7.44 22.54
C PHE A 377 -9.78 6.71 23.42
N VAL A 378 -8.96 5.81 22.86
CA VAL A 378 -7.84 5.16 23.58
C VAL A 378 -6.95 6.18 24.27
N THR A 379 -6.58 7.21 23.51
CA THR A 379 -5.71 8.26 24.01
C THR A 379 -6.36 9.06 25.11
N VAL A 380 -7.59 9.55 24.95
CA VAL A 380 -8.28 10.35 25.99
C VAL A 380 -8.36 9.58 27.30
N GLN A 381 -8.76 8.32 27.26
CA GLN A 381 -8.92 7.48 28.44
C GLN A 381 -7.58 7.15 29.10
N LEU A 382 -6.56 6.77 28.33
CA LEU A 382 -5.21 6.50 28.86
C LEU A 382 -4.59 7.77 29.43
N ALA A 383 -4.67 8.87 28.67
CA ALA A 383 -4.12 10.15 29.01
C ALA A 383 -4.78 10.74 30.25
N THR A 384 -6.10 10.57 30.47
CA THR A 384 -6.79 11.10 31.66
C THR A 384 -6.45 10.30 32.92
N ALA A 385 -6.10 9.03 32.78
CA ALA A 385 -5.94 8.10 33.90
C ALA A 385 -4.82 8.47 34.90
N ASP A 386 -3.73 9.10 34.43
CA ASP A 386 -2.64 9.64 35.26
C ASP A 386 -1.87 10.73 34.48
N PRO A 387 -1.54 11.90 35.08
CA PRO A 387 -0.69 12.92 34.47
C PRO A 387 0.66 12.43 33.95
N SER A 388 1.20 11.31 34.45
CA SER A 388 2.43 10.73 33.93
C SER A 388 2.27 10.12 32.53
N GLU A 389 1.05 9.68 32.16
CA GLU A 389 0.80 8.96 30.91
C GLU A 389 0.92 9.88 29.69
N THR A 390 0.53 11.15 29.80
CA THR A 390 0.68 12.12 28.70
C THR A 390 2.14 12.38 28.34
N ARG A 391 3.00 12.50 29.36
CA ARG A 391 4.45 12.63 29.18
C ARG A 391 5.08 11.37 28.59
N ARG A 392 4.62 10.18 28.98
CA ARG A 392 5.09 8.92 28.41
C ARG A 392 4.68 8.77 26.94
N LEU A 393 3.49 9.26 26.54
CA LEU A 393 3.01 9.14 25.15
C LEU A 393 3.87 10.00 24.23
N PHE A 394 4.16 11.23 24.65
CA PHE A 394 5.14 12.07 23.98
C PHE A 394 6.55 11.46 24.02
N GLY A 395 6.97 10.86 25.14
CA GLY A 395 8.25 10.17 25.25
C GLY A 395 8.41 9.03 24.23
N LEU A 396 7.33 8.27 24.00
CA LEU A 396 7.30 7.20 23.00
C LEU A 396 7.41 7.77 21.56
N ALA A 397 6.69 8.85 21.26
CA ALA A 397 6.80 9.53 19.96
C ALA A 397 8.19 10.15 19.73
N VAL A 398 8.79 10.73 20.78
CA VAL A 398 10.16 11.25 20.74
C VAL A 398 11.17 10.13 20.52
N PHE A 399 11.02 9.00 21.22
CA PHE A 399 11.89 7.84 21.03
C PHE A 399 11.81 7.30 19.60
N ALA A 400 10.59 7.11 19.08
CA ALA A 400 10.38 6.67 17.70
C ALA A 400 11.02 7.63 16.69
N GLY A 401 10.80 8.95 16.83
CA GLY A 401 11.39 9.95 15.96
C GLY A 401 12.92 10.05 16.08
N ALA A 402 13.50 9.81 17.26
CA ALA A 402 14.95 9.76 17.45
C ALA A 402 15.57 8.56 16.72
N VAL A 403 14.96 7.37 16.85
CA VAL A 403 15.37 6.16 16.11
C VAL A 403 15.29 6.40 14.60
N GLN A 404 14.19 6.99 14.12
CA GLN A 404 14.00 7.34 12.71
C GLN A 404 15.03 8.37 12.23
N SER A 405 15.37 9.37 13.05
CA SER A 405 16.37 10.38 12.70
C SER A 405 17.76 9.78 12.58
N VAL A 406 18.14 8.88 13.49
CA VAL A 406 19.43 8.15 13.41
C VAL A 406 19.47 7.26 12.17
N TRP A 407 18.38 6.54 11.88
CA TRP A 407 18.29 5.73 10.68
C TRP A 407 18.37 6.60 9.42
N ALA A 408 17.64 7.72 9.35
CA ALA A 408 17.68 8.64 8.22
C ALA A 408 19.09 9.17 7.96
N VAL A 409 19.81 9.58 9.01
CA VAL A 409 21.21 10.02 8.91
C VAL A 409 22.12 8.89 8.43
N ALA A 410 21.88 7.64 8.84
CA ALA A 410 22.64 6.49 8.37
C ALA A 410 22.36 6.11 6.91
N GLU A 411 21.21 6.51 6.35
CA GLU A 411 20.88 6.35 4.93
C GLU A 411 21.56 7.39 4.03
N VAL A 412 22.00 8.52 4.60
CA VAL A 412 22.69 9.59 3.85
C VAL A 412 23.95 9.04 3.19
N GLY A 413 24.02 9.19 1.86
CA GLY A 413 25.12 8.67 1.03
C GLY A 413 24.87 7.28 0.45
N ASN A 414 23.90 6.52 0.98
CA ASN A 414 23.49 5.21 0.43
C ASN A 414 22.22 5.31 -0.43
N ALA A 415 21.40 6.34 -0.21
CA ALA A 415 20.18 6.61 -0.97
C ALA A 415 20.08 8.09 -1.36
N PRO A 416 19.40 8.44 -2.47
CA PRO A 416 19.21 9.83 -2.90
C PRO A 416 18.40 10.67 -1.90
N GLN A 417 17.45 10.07 -1.19
CA GLN A 417 16.64 10.72 -0.16
C GLN A 417 16.42 9.74 0.99
N ALA A 418 16.71 10.17 2.23
CA ALA A 418 16.51 9.31 3.39
C ALA A 418 15.02 9.18 3.72
N SER A 419 14.58 7.95 3.93
CA SER A 419 13.18 7.62 4.19
C SER A 419 12.97 6.96 5.54
N ALA A 420 14.00 6.37 6.13
CA ALA A 420 13.97 5.70 7.44
C ALA A 420 12.78 4.74 7.60
N GLY A 421 12.54 3.94 6.55
CA GLY A 421 11.45 2.97 6.46
C GLY A 421 10.16 3.50 5.83
N TYR A 422 9.92 4.82 5.82
CA TYR A 422 8.73 5.41 5.19
C TYR A 422 8.76 5.22 3.67
N PHE A 423 7.58 5.07 3.05
CA PHE A 423 7.49 5.05 1.58
C PHE A 423 7.90 6.35 0.90
N ASN A 424 7.61 7.47 1.56
CA ASN A 424 7.91 8.80 1.05
C ASN A 424 8.72 9.56 2.12
N PRO A 425 9.92 10.06 1.79
CA PRO A 425 10.73 10.91 2.68
C PRO A 425 9.96 12.10 3.27
N SER A 426 8.93 12.59 2.58
CA SER A 426 8.07 13.68 3.07
C SER A 426 7.27 13.30 4.32
N TYR A 427 6.92 12.03 4.50
CA TYR A 427 6.19 11.55 5.68
C TYR A 427 7.09 11.43 6.91
N LEU A 428 8.35 11.03 6.73
CA LEU A 428 9.39 11.11 7.76
C LEU A 428 9.55 12.55 8.23
N ALA A 429 9.72 13.50 7.30
CA ALA A 429 9.85 14.90 7.66
C ALA A 429 8.62 15.40 8.43
N GLY A 430 7.41 15.10 7.92
CA GLY A 430 6.16 15.50 8.57
C GLY A 430 6.04 14.98 10.02
N SER A 431 6.40 13.71 10.27
CA SER A 431 6.27 13.10 11.60
C SER A 431 7.24 13.74 12.61
N LEU A 432 8.50 13.94 12.22
CA LEU A 432 9.52 14.62 13.03
C LEU A 432 9.10 16.07 13.32
N MET A 433 8.59 16.78 12.32
CA MET A 433 8.13 18.16 12.47
C MET A 433 6.95 18.29 13.42
N MET A 434 6.01 17.34 13.44
CA MET A 434 4.88 17.36 14.36
C MET A 434 5.30 17.18 15.83
N VAL A 435 6.33 16.38 16.10
CA VAL A 435 6.81 16.12 17.47
C VAL A 435 7.78 17.21 17.96
N SER A 436 8.49 17.89 17.06
CA SER A 436 9.48 18.93 17.36
C SER A 436 8.99 20.06 18.30
N PRO A 437 7.76 20.58 18.17
CA PRO A 437 7.15 21.51 19.14
C PRO A 437 7.28 21.10 20.60
N TYR A 438 7.09 19.81 20.91
CA TYR A 438 7.20 19.29 22.27
C TYR A 438 8.65 19.32 22.77
N LEU A 439 9.62 18.96 21.92
CA LEU A 439 11.05 19.02 22.23
C LEU A 439 11.47 20.46 22.56
N LEU A 440 11.06 21.43 21.74
CA LEU A 440 11.33 22.84 21.98
C LEU A 440 10.70 23.32 23.29
N ALA A 441 9.41 23.01 23.52
CA ALA A 441 8.72 23.40 24.74
C ALA A 441 9.39 22.82 26.00
N ARG A 442 9.87 21.57 25.94
CA ARG A 442 10.64 20.93 27.03
C ARG A 442 12.02 21.54 27.22
N ALA A 443 12.74 21.85 26.15
CA ALA A 443 14.03 22.52 26.22
C ALA A 443 13.92 23.90 26.91
N LEU A 444 12.91 24.70 26.53
CA LEU A 444 12.65 26.01 27.12
C LEU A 444 12.21 25.92 28.59
N ASP A 445 11.36 24.94 28.93
CA ASP A 445 10.92 24.70 30.31
C ASP A 445 12.09 24.27 31.21
N GLU A 446 12.97 23.38 30.72
CA GLU A 446 14.15 22.92 31.47
C GLU A 446 15.27 23.97 31.49
N TRP A 447 15.37 24.88 30.51
CA TRP A 447 16.44 25.89 30.48
C TRP A 447 16.53 26.71 31.76
N ARG A 448 15.38 27.01 32.37
CA ARG A 448 15.27 27.72 33.65
C ARG A 448 15.49 26.82 34.87
N LYS A 449 15.30 25.51 34.75
CA LYS A 449 15.31 24.55 35.87
C LYS A 449 16.64 23.79 35.97
N ASN A 450 17.12 23.27 34.84
CA ASN A 450 18.32 22.47 34.72
C ASN A 450 18.90 22.59 33.29
N ARG A 451 20.00 23.33 33.16
CA ARG A 451 20.65 23.59 31.87
C ARG A 451 21.15 22.33 31.16
N ALA A 452 21.58 21.31 31.89
CA ALA A 452 22.03 20.05 31.28
C ALA A 452 20.84 19.27 30.67
N ARG A 453 19.69 19.23 31.36
CA ARG A 453 18.47 18.64 30.80
C ARG A 453 17.96 19.44 29.60
N ALA A 454 18.04 20.76 29.66
CA ALA A 454 17.69 21.63 28.55
C ALA A 454 18.56 21.36 27.31
N ALA A 455 19.86 21.20 27.51
CA ALA A 455 20.80 20.83 26.45
C ALA A 455 20.46 19.45 25.86
N GLY A 456 20.06 18.48 26.68
CA GLY A 456 19.60 17.16 26.20
C GLY A 456 18.37 17.25 25.28
N TRP A 457 17.36 18.05 25.65
CA TRP A 457 16.18 18.29 24.79
C TRP A 457 16.53 19.05 23.52
N ALA A 458 17.42 20.04 23.60
CA ALA A 458 17.92 20.77 22.44
C ALA A 458 18.71 19.86 21.48
N ALA A 459 19.53 18.94 22.00
CA ALA A 459 20.25 17.95 21.20
C ALA A 459 19.29 17.01 20.47
N LEU A 460 18.21 16.55 21.13
CA LEU A 460 17.15 15.77 20.47
C LEU A 460 16.46 16.57 19.35
N LEU A 461 16.19 17.86 19.57
CA LEU A 461 15.63 18.73 18.53
C LEU A 461 16.57 18.90 17.33
N LEU A 462 17.89 19.02 17.57
CA LEU A 462 18.89 19.05 16.51
C LEU A 462 18.98 17.72 15.76
N LEU A 463 18.87 16.59 16.46
CA LEU A 463 18.81 15.26 15.84
C LEU A 463 17.58 15.14 14.92
N PHE A 464 16.41 15.62 15.36
CA PHE A 464 15.21 15.68 14.52
C PHE A 464 15.44 16.56 13.29
N GLY A 465 16.09 17.72 13.47
CA GLY A 465 16.50 18.58 12.38
C GLY A 465 17.40 17.87 11.37
N ALA A 466 18.36 17.07 11.84
CA ALA A 466 19.22 16.27 10.98
C ALA A 466 18.42 15.21 10.19
N GLY A 467 17.45 14.54 10.81
CA GLY A 467 16.54 13.62 10.13
C GLY A 467 15.67 14.31 9.06
N VAL A 468 15.16 15.51 9.36
CA VAL A 468 14.40 16.31 8.37
C VAL A 468 15.30 16.75 7.21
N VAL A 469 16.54 17.20 7.48
CA VAL A 469 17.51 17.54 6.43
C VAL A 469 17.85 16.33 5.58
N ALA A 470 18.11 15.17 6.19
CA ALA A 470 18.44 13.93 5.49
C ALA A 470 17.31 13.46 4.56
N SER A 471 16.05 13.80 4.86
CA SER A 471 14.91 13.47 4.00
C SER A 471 14.84 14.29 2.71
N GLU A 472 15.61 15.40 2.62
CA GLU A 472 15.53 16.40 1.55
C GLU A 472 14.11 16.93 1.29
N SER A 473 13.22 16.79 2.29
CA SER A 473 11.83 17.21 2.17
C SER A 473 11.70 18.73 2.24
N ARG A 474 10.84 19.27 1.38
CA ARG A 474 10.42 20.68 1.35
C ARG A 474 9.79 21.13 2.65
N ALA A 475 9.30 20.19 3.45
CA ALA A 475 8.69 20.45 4.73
C ALA A 475 9.66 21.17 5.70
N ILE A 476 10.98 21.07 5.49
CA ILE A 476 11.99 21.84 6.23
C ILE A 476 11.77 23.36 6.18
N VAL A 477 11.18 23.89 5.10
CA VAL A 477 10.87 25.33 4.95
C VAL A 477 9.76 25.75 5.92
N VAL A 478 8.83 24.83 6.21
CA VAL A 478 7.67 25.06 7.09
C VAL A 478 8.03 24.75 8.55
N TRP A 479 9.13 24.02 8.81
CA TRP A 479 9.56 23.61 10.14
C TRP A 479 9.89 24.78 11.09
N PRO A 480 10.62 25.84 10.69
CA PRO A 480 10.80 27.03 11.51
C PRO A 480 9.48 27.72 11.86
N ALA A 481 8.55 27.82 10.90
CA ALA A 481 7.24 28.41 11.12
C ALA A 481 6.39 27.59 12.12
N ALA A 482 6.45 26.26 12.02
CA ALA A 482 5.81 25.34 12.97
C ALA A 482 6.39 25.46 14.39
N LEU A 483 7.72 25.54 14.52
CA LEU A 483 8.40 25.77 15.80
C LEU A 483 8.06 27.13 16.40
N LEU A 484 7.88 28.16 15.58
CA LEU A 484 7.53 29.50 16.04
C LEU A 484 6.04 29.64 16.37
N ALA A 485 5.15 28.93 15.66
CA ALA A 485 3.74 28.79 16.04
C ALA A 485 3.58 28.04 17.38
N ALA A 486 4.39 27.00 17.62
CA ALA A 486 4.47 26.30 18.90
C ALA A 486 5.13 27.16 20.01
N GLY A 487 6.10 27.98 19.61
CA GLY A 487 6.80 28.92 20.46
C GLY A 487 5.99 30.17 20.79
N TRP A 488 4.96 30.51 20.02
CA TRP A 488 4.15 31.74 20.18
C TRP A 488 3.49 31.88 21.56
N PRO A 489 2.83 30.85 22.11
CA PRO A 489 2.25 30.92 23.45
C PRO A 489 3.34 30.81 24.55
N GLY A 490 4.44 30.11 24.29
CA GLY A 490 5.61 30.04 25.17
C GLY A 490 6.38 31.37 25.25
N ALA A 491 6.56 32.05 24.12
CA ALA A 491 7.26 33.32 23.96
C ALA A 491 6.50 34.45 24.67
N THR A 492 5.18 34.48 24.54
CA THR A 492 4.34 35.44 25.28
C THR A 492 4.34 35.17 26.80
N ALA A 493 4.42 33.91 27.24
CA ALA A 493 4.60 33.54 28.65
C ALA A 493 6.04 33.75 29.19
N LEU A 494 7.04 33.75 28.30
CA LEU A 494 8.45 34.07 28.59
C LEU A 494 8.66 35.59 28.72
N LEU A 495 7.80 36.39 28.09
CA LEU A 495 7.84 37.85 28.01
C LEU A 495 6.84 38.55 28.94
N GLU A 496 6.32 37.84 29.95
CA GLU A 496 5.58 38.45 31.07
C GLU A 496 6.49 39.44 31.81
N THR A 497 6.49 40.68 31.31
CA THR A 497 6.70 41.87 32.12
C THR A 497 5.33 42.29 32.65
N PRO A 498 5.26 42.87 33.86
CA PRO A 498 3.99 43.19 34.54
C PRO A 498 3.07 44.19 33.79
N ASP A 499 3.54 44.76 32.67
CA ASP A 499 2.85 45.80 31.93
C ASP A 499 2.18 45.25 30.65
N ARG A 500 0.87 45.02 30.73
CA ARG A 500 0.04 44.42 29.67
C ARG A 500 -0.49 45.47 28.67
N SER A 501 0.38 46.08 27.86
CA SER A 501 -0.12 46.92 26.75
C SER A 501 -0.39 46.08 25.49
N PRO A 502 -1.59 46.17 24.86
CA PRO A 502 -1.93 45.45 23.62
C PRO A 502 -0.96 45.74 22.46
N ALA A 503 -0.32 46.92 22.47
CA ALA A 503 0.67 47.32 21.48
C ALA A 503 1.97 46.51 21.58
N ARG A 504 2.42 46.16 22.80
CA ARG A 504 3.65 45.37 23.02
C ARG A 504 3.48 43.93 22.55
N ALA A 505 2.30 43.34 22.81
CA ALA A 505 1.94 42.00 22.34
C ALA A 505 1.90 41.93 20.79
N ARG A 506 1.32 42.95 20.13
CA ARG A 506 1.33 43.07 18.66
C ARG A 506 2.74 43.25 18.09
N LYS A 507 3.59 44.06 18.74
CA LYS A 507 4.99 44.25 18.33
C LYS A 507 5.81 42.97 18.45
N LEU A 508 5.62 42.22 19.53
CA LEU A 508 6.23 40.90 19.70
C LEU A 508 5.73 39.89 18.68
N ALA A 509 4.44 39.94 18.31
CA ALA A 509 3.87 39.16 17.20
C ALA A 509 4.57 39.42 15.87
N ALA A 510 4.73 40.69 15.53
CA ALA A 510 5.41 41.09 14.32
C ALA A 510 6.88 40.63 14.31
N LEU A 511 7.58 40.72 15.44
CA LEU A 511 8.99 40.30 15.55
C LEU A 511 9.18 38.79 15.46
N THR A 512 8.32 37.99 16.10
CA THR A 512 8.36 36.52 15.97
C THR A 512 7.97 36.06 14.57
N LEU A 513 6.98 36.72 13.94
CA LEU A 513 6.60 36.43 12.56
C LEU A 513 7.73 36.79 11.61
N ALA A 514 8.37 37.96 11.78
CA ALA A 514 9.55 38.35 11.02
C ALA A 514 10.72 37.37 11.23
N GLY A 515 10.97 36.95 12.47
CA GLY A 515 11.96 35.92 12.78
C GLY A 515 11.64 34.56 12.14
N ALA A 516 10.35 34.19 12.04
CA ALA A 516 9.91 32.99 11.34
C ALA A 516 10.15 33.05 9.85
N LEU A 517 9.80 34.18 9.25
CA LEU A 517 10.03 34.43 7.83
C LEU A 517 11.53 34.46 7.51
N LEU A 518 12.35 35.06 8.38
CA LEU A 518 13.81 35.08 8.25
C LEU A 518 14.44 33.69 8.44
N ALA A 519 13.98 32.90 9.41
CA ALA A 519 14.46 31.53 9.62
C ALA A 519 14.03 30.60 8.46
N ALA A 520 12.82 30.76 7.94
CA ALA A 520 12.37 30.07 6.73
C ALA A 520 13.21 30.49 5.51
N ALA A 521 13.49 31.79 5.33
CA ALA A 521 14.35 32.31 4.28
C ALA A 521 15.82 31.84 4.41
N ALA A 522 16.35 31.77 5.63
CA ALA A 522 17.69 31.23 5.90
C ALA A 522 17.74 29.71 5.66
N GLY A 523 16.71 28.96 6.06
CA GLY A 523 16.58 27.54 5.72
C GLY A 523 16.54 27.32 4.21
N LEU A 524 15.81 28.16 3.48
CA LEU A 524 15.78 28.20 2.01
C LEU A 524 17.16 28.49 1.38
N ALA A 525 17.99 29.31 2.03
CA ALA A 525 19.29 29.74 1.51
C ALA A 525 20.46 28.79 1.88
N LEU A 526 20.39 28.15 3.06
CA LEU A 526 21.50 27.37 3.64
C LEU A 526 21.38 25.86 3.39
N THR A 527 20.20 25.35 3.08
CA THR A 527 20.04 23.94 2.70
C THR A 527 20.13 23.83 1.18
N PRO A 528 20.85 22.84 0.62
CA PRO A 528 20.73 22.47 -0.78
C PRO A 528 19.27 22.13 -1.06
N ASN A 529 18.52 23.13 -1.50
CA ASN A 529 17.07 23.03 -1.58
C ASN A 529 16.71 22.66 -3.03
N PRO A 530 15.96 21.56 -3.24
CA PRO A 530 15.38 21.26 -4.54
C PRO A 530 14.46 22.38 -5.05
N LEU A 531 14.17 23.45 -4.31
CA LEU A 531 13.51 24.65 -4.81
C LEU A 531 14.40 25.47 -5.76
N ARG A 532 15.73 25.52 -5.55
CA ARG A 532 16.66 26.16 -6.50
C ARG A 532 16.79 25.31 -7.76
N GLU A 533 17.08 24.02 -7.58
CA GLU A 533 17.08 23.06 -8.68
C GLU A 533 15.73 22.99 -9.38
N ARG A 534 14.58 23.10 -8.70
CA ARG A 534 13.26 23.16 -9.33
C ARG A 534 12.87 24.52 -9.85
N LEU A 535 13.42 25.64 -9.37
CA LEU A 535 13.28 26.92 -10.07
C LEU A 535 14.03 26.87 -11.41
N GLU A 536 15.19 26.21 -11.40
CA GLU A 536 16.00 25.91 -12.59
C GLU A 536 15.35 24.81 -13.47
N ASN A 537 14.68 23.82 -12.85
CA ASN A 537 13.96 22.68 -13.46
C ASN A 537 12.43 22.86 -13.53
N ILE A 538 11.89 24.07 -13.35
CA ILE A 538 10.43 24.33 -13.53
C ILE A 538 10.03 24.02 -14.97
N ARG A 539 11.01 24.07 -15.89
CA ARG A 539 10.89 23.66 -17.28
C ARG A 539 10.93 22.14 -17.51
N SER A 540 11.36 21.33 -16.54
CA SER A 540 11.53 19.87 -16.68
C SER A 540 10.63 19.03 -15.78
N ASP A 541 10.03 19.59 -14.72
CA ASP A 541 8.92 18.96 -13.98
C ASP A 541 7.58 19.38 -14.62
N GLU A 542 7.24 18.69 -15.72
CA GLU A 542 6.07 18.90 -16.59
C GLU A 542 4.72 19.06 -15.85
N TYR A 543 4.65 18.66 -14.57
CA TYR A 543 3.41 18.54 -13.80
C TYR A 543 3.44 19.26 -12.44
N ALA A 544 4.50 20.01 -12.11
CA ALA A 544 4.78 20.51 -10.75
C ALA A 544 3.80 21.54 -10.17
N TYR A 545 3.07 22.31 -10.98
CA TYR A 545 2.36 23.52 -10.50
C TYR A 545 0.89 23.66 -10.92
N GLU A 546 0.14 22.54 -10.98
CA GLU A 546 -1.31 22.59 -11.28
C GLU A 546 -2.22 22.39 -10.06
N ARG A 547 -1.72 22.60 -8.82
CA ARG A 547 -2.52 22.40 -7.59
C ARG A 547 -3.79 23.23 -7.57
N LEU A 548 -3.76 24.47 -8.05
CA LEU A 548 -4.94 25.34 -8.12
C LEU A 548 -6.02 24.74 -9.03
N ARG A 549 -5.63 24.11 -10.14
CA ARG A 549 -6.56 23.41 -11.02
C ARG A 549 -7.09 22.13 -10.37
N ILE A 550 -6.26 21.39 -9.64
CA ILE A 550 -6.71 20.22 -8.85
C ILE A 550 -7.71 20.64 -7.76
N TRP A 551 -7.49 21.78 -7.09
CA TRP A 551 -8.42 22.33 -6.12
C TRP A 551 -9.74 22.75 -6.77
N ALA A 552 -9.68 23.34 -7.97
CA ALA A 552 -10.87 23.64 -8.76
C ALA A 552 -11.64 22.37 -9.13
N VAL A 553 -10.95 21.26 -9.44
CA VAL A 553 -11.59 19.95 -9.64
C VAL A 553 -12.28 19.47 -8.36
N ALA A 554 -11.64 19.57 -7.19
CA ALA A 554 -12.26 19.21 -5.91
C ALA A 554 -13.50 20.04 -5.60
N LEU A 555 -13.46 21.34 -5.87
CA LEU A 555 -14.63 22.22 -5.74
C LEU A 555 -15.73 21.86 -6.74
N ALA A 556 -15.39 21.51 -7.99
CA ALA A 556 -16.36 21.08 -8.99
C ALA A 556 -17.04 19.78 -8.59
N VAL A 557 -16.27 18.78 -8.11
CA VAL A 557 -16.83 17.53 -7.56
C VAL A 557 -17.74 17.83 -6.37
N THR A 558 -17.32 18.70 -5.44
CA THR A 558 -18.12 19.09 -4.27
C THR A 558 -19.43 19.77 -4.67
N ARG A 559 -19.39 20.65 -5.68
CA ARG A 559 -20.56 21.36 -6.19
C ARG A 559 -21.57 20.40 -6.83
N ASP A 560 -21.07 19.47 -7.64
CA ASP A 560 -21.91 18.53 -8.39
C ASP A 560 -22.39 17.37 -7.49
N HIS A 561 -21.71 17.13 -6.34
CA HIS A 561 -22.04 16.12 -5.34
C HIS A 561 -21.98 16.67 -3.90
N PRO A 562 -22.96 17.52 -3.47
CA PRO A 562 -22.90 18.21 -2.16
C PRO A 562 -23.01 17.29 -0.93
N LEU A 563 -23.53 16.06 -1.12
CA LEU A 563 -23.59 15.01 -0.10
C LEU A 563 -22.34 14.10 -0.10
N GLY A 564 -21.32 14.45 -0.89
CA GLY A 564 -20.10 13.68 -1.06
C GLY A 564 -20.25 12.52 -2.06
N VAL A 565 -19.13 12.10 -2.64
CA VAL A 565 -19.06 10.94 -3.56
C VAL A 565 -18.71 9.61 -2.88
N GLY A 566 -18.39 9.64 -1.59
CA GLY A 566 -17.86 8.51 -0.82
C GLY A 566 -16.37 8.70 -0.48
N PRO A 567 -15.92 8.27 0.72
CA PRO A 567 -14.49 8.23 1.06
C PRO A 567 -13.68 7.43 0.03
N GLY A 568 -12.54 7.96 -0.41
CA GLY A 568 -11.66 7.36 -1.42
C GLY A 568 -12.20 7.34 -2.85
N MET A 569 -13.34 7.97 -3.11
CA MET A 569 -13.99 7.97 -4.43
C MET A 569 -13.52 9.11 -5.33
N PHE A 570 -12.81 10.11 -4.81
CA PHE A 570 -12.42 11.29 -5.57
C PHE A 570 -11.76 10.95 -6.92
N LYS A 571 -10.85 9.96 -6.93
CA LYS A 571 -10.15 9.48 -8.13
C LYS A 571 -11.04 8.94 -9.26
N TYR A 572 -12.26 8.51 -8.97
CA TYR A 572 -13.21 8.00 -9.97
C TYR A 572 -14.08 9.12 -10.57
N TYR A 573 -14.25 10.24 -9.85
CA TYR A 573 -15.05 11.39 -10.30
C TYR A 573 -14.20 12.52 -10.90
N SER A 574 -12.95 12.66 -10.45
CA SER A 574 -12.02 13.68 -10.97
C SER A 574 -11.76 13.60 -12.49
N PRO A 575 -11.79 12.41 -13.17
CA PRO A 575 -11.59 12.32 -14.62
C PRO A 575 -12.52 13.21 -15.43
N ARG A 576 -13.78 13.41 -14.98
CA ARG A 576 -14.79 14.26 -15.63
C ARG A 576 -14.34 15.71 -15.78
N TYR A 577 -13.52 16.19 -14.84
CA TYR A 577 -13.08 17.57 -14.74
C TYR A 577 -11.62 17.78 -15.15
N ARG A 578 -10.98 16.79 -15.78
CA ARG A 578 -9.56 16.90 -16.18
C ARG A 578 -9.30 18.11 -17.06
N PHE A 579 -8.12 18.70 -16.91
CA PHE A 579 -7.70 19.91 -17.60
C PHE A 579 -6.42 19.65 -18.41
N PRO A 580 -6.19 20.39 -19.51
CA PRO A 580 -4.99 20.21 -20.32
C PRO A 580 -3.76 20.76 -19.61
N ILE A 581 -2.61 20.13 -19.86
CA ILE A 581 -1.30 20.61 -19.42
C ILE A 581 -0.50 21.02 -20.65
N ASP A 582 -0.54 22.32 -20.94
CA ASP A 582 -0.09 22.88 -22.22
C ASP A 582 1.44 22.87 -22.39
N GLN A 583 2.18 22.66 -21.31
CA GLN A 583 3.64 22.54 -21.33
C GLN A 583 4.12 21.18 -21.89
N VAL A 584 3.22 20.20 -21.94
CA VAL A 584 3.54 18.83 -22.38
C VAL A 584 3.06 18.62 -23.81
N LYS A 585 3.95 18.11 -24.67
CA LYS A 585 3.63 17.80 -26.06
C LYS A 585 2.76 16.55 -26.20
N ALA A 586 3.07 15.48 -25.46
CA ALA A 586 2.29 14.25 -25.45
C ALA A 586 1.82 13.93 -24.02
N GLY A 587 0.50 13.77 -23.82
CA GLY A 587 -0.08 13.54 -22.50
C GLY A 587 -0.68 14.77 -21.84
N ARG A 588 -1.25 15.68 -22.63
CA ARG A 588 -1.94 16.90 -22.14
C ARG A 588 -3.03 16.57 -21.13
N TYR A 589 -3.73 15.46 -21.31
CA TYR A 589 -4.82 14.99 -20.43
C TYR A 589 -4.46 13.73 -19.63
N GLN A 590 -3.18 13.36 -19.59
CA GLN A 590 -2.74 12.15 -18.91
C GLN A 590 -2.86 12.25 -17.38
N LYS A 591 -2.61 13.44 -16.80
CA LYS A 591 -2.61 13.62 -15.35
C LYS A 591 -4.03 13.49 -14.80
N ARG A 592 -4.22 12.48 -13.94
CA ARG A 592 -5.45 12.27 -13.18
C ARG A 592 -5.22 12.74 -11.74
N ALA A 593 -6.17 13.52 -11.21
CA ALA A 593 -6.13 13.91 -9.82
C ALA A 593 -6.62 12.76 -8.95
N GLU A 594 -5.71 11.98 -8.38
CA GLU A 594 -6.07 10.86 -7.50
C GLU A 594 -6.53 11.34 -6.12
N ASN A 595 -6.04 12.51 -5.68
CA ASN A 595 -6.47 13.21 -4.49
C ASN A 595 -6.54 14.72 -4.75
N ALA A 596 -7.14 15.46 -3.82
CA ALA A 596 -7.31 16.90 -3.95
C ALA A 596 -6.04 17.72 -3.63
N HIS A 597 -4.97 17.09 -3.11
CA HIS A 597 -3.79 17.78 -2.54
C HIS A 597 -4.16 18.96 -1.61
N ASN A 598 -5.29 18.80 -0.92
CA ASN A 598 -5.82 19.68 0.11
C ASN A 598 -6.88 18.86 0.85
N GLU A 599 -6.62 18.55 2.11
CA GLU A 599 -7.45 17.64 2.88
C GLU A 599 -8.86 18.21 3.12
N TYR A 600 -8.98 19.53 3.29
CA TYR A 600 -10.28 20.18 3.51
C TYR A 600 -11.17 20.07 2.27
N LEU A 601 -10.59 20.30 1.08
CA LEU A 601 -11.32 20.15 -0.18
C LEU A 601 -11.58 18.68 -0.52
N GLY A 602 -10.64 17.79 -0.19
CA GLY A 602 -10.82 16.35 -0.34
C GLY A 602 -11.98 15.82 0.50
N LEU A 603 -12.00 16.16 1.79
CA LEU A 603 -13.10 15.81 2.70
C LEU A 603 -14.44 16.41 2.23
N ALA A 604 -14.42 17.64 1.70
CA ALA A 604 -15.62 18.26 1.14
C ALA A 604 -16.18 17.48 -0.07
N ALA A 605 -15.30 17.08 -0.99
CA ALA A 605 -15.68 16.34 -2.19
C ALA A 605 -16.13 14.91 -1.87
N GLU A 606 -15.45 14.23 -0.96
CA GLU A 606 -15.72 12.83 -0.66
C GLU A 606 -16.88 12.64 0.32
N MET A 607 -17.04 13.52 1.32
CA MET A 607 -18.05 13.33 2.36
C MET A 607 -19.16 14.37 2.34
N SER A 608 -18.82 15.66 2.31
CA SER A 608 -19.73 16.82 2.27
C SER A 608 -18.93 18.05 2.72
N PRO A 609 -19.28 19.29 2.29
CA PRO A 609 -18.77 20.52 2.91
C PRO A 609 -18.89 20.57 4.45
N LEU A 610 -19.78 19.77 5.05
CA LEU A 610 -19.91 19.66 6.51
C LEU A 610 -18.72 18.93 7.16
N ALA A 611 -18.05 18.01 6.46
CA ALA A 611 -16.93 17.23 6.99
C ALA A 611 -15.74 18.09 7.45
N PRO A 612 -15.20 19.04 6.64
CA PRO A 612 -14.15 19.93 7.11
C PRO A 612 -14.62 20.89 8.22
N LEU A 613 -15.93 21.16 8.37
CA LEU A 613 -16.46 21.93 9.49
C LEU A 613 -16.47 21.12 10.79
N LEU A 614 -16.89 19.85 10.72
CA LEU A 614 -16.92 18.93 11.86
C LEU A 614 -15.52 18.53 12.35
N LEU A 615 -14.52 18.50 11.46
CA LEU A 615 -13.14 18.18 11.84
C LEU A 615 -12.29 19.43 12.09
N GLY A 616 -12.36 20.41 11.18
CA GLY A 616 -11.46 21.57 11.15
C GLY A 616 -11.74 22.60 12.24
N ILE A 617 -13.01 23.02 12.43
CA ILE A 617 -13.34 24.03 13.46
C ILE A 617 -12.99 23.53 14.87
N PRO A 618 -13.37 22.30 15.27
CA PRO A 618 -13.03 21.77 16.59
C PRO A 618 -11.54 21.54 16.77
N ALA A 619 -10.80 21.16 15.71
CA ALA A 619 -9.35 21.05 15.76
C ALA A 619 -8.68 22.40 16.03
N TRP A 620 -9.05 23.46 15.31
CA TRP A 620 -8.53 24.82 15.55
C TRP A 620 -8.93 25.36 16.93
N TRP A 621 -10.15 25.05 17.39
CA TRP A 621 -10.59 25.39 18.73
C TRP A 621 -9.76 24.68 19.82
N LEU A 622 -9.49 23.38 19.66
CA LEU A 622 -8.63 22.60 20.55
C LEU A 622 -7.20 23.16 20.57
N ILE A 623 -6.63 23.45 19.39
CA ILE A 623 -5.30 24.06 19.24
C ILE A 623 -5.24 25.37 20.03
N ALA A 624 -6.21 26.26 19.83
CA ALA A 624 -6.26 27.55 20.50
C ALA A 624 -6.42 27.41 22.03
N ALA A 625 -7.26 26.47 22.48
CA ALA A 625 -7.44 26.20 23.91
C ALA A 625 -6.16 25.64 24.55
N ALA A 626 -5.54 24.64 23.93
CA ALA A 626 -4.30 24.03 24.39
C ALA A 626 -3.14 25.03 24.40
N ALA A 627 -3.01 25.85 23.35
CA ALA A 627 -2.00 26.91 23.28
C ALA A 627 -2.14 27.92 24.42
N ARG A 628 -3.36 28.43 24.68
CA ARG A 628 -3.62 29.40 25.76
C ARG A 628 -3.36 28.80 27.15
N ALA A 629 -3.85 27.59 27.39
CA ALA A 629 -3.67 26.90 28.66
C ALA A 629 -2.19 26.55 28.89
N GLY A 630 -1.51 26.05 27.86
CA GLY A 630 -0.08 25.73 27.85
C GLY A 630 0.79 26.95 28.16
N ALA A 631 0.49 28.10 27.55
CA ALA A 631 1.17 29.38 27.85
C ALA A 631 0.98 29.79 29.31
N ARG A 632 -0.29 29.90 29.72
CA ARG A 632 -0.68 30.36 31.07
C ARG A 632 -0.04 29.53 32.18
N ARG A 633 0.08 28.21 31.98
CA ARG A 633 0.62 27.28 32.98
C ARG A 633 2.07 26.88 32.76
N LYS A 634 2.71 27.37 31.68
CA LYS A 634 4.04 26.91 31.25
C LYS A 634 4.08 25.38 31.11
N ASN A 635 3.01 24.79 30.57
CA ASN A 635 2.87 23.34 30.40
C ASN A 635 3.41 22.91 29.01
N PRO A 636 4.56 22.23 28.95
CA PRO A 636 5.18 21.85 27.67
C PRO A 636 4.39 20.79 26.90
N VAL A 637 3.56 19.98 27.56
CA VAL A 637 2.71 18.96 26.90
C VAL A 637 1.63 19.66 26.06
N LEU A 638 0.94 20.64 26.64
CA LEU A 638 -0.10 21.41 25.94
C LEU A 638 0.47 22.25 24.80
N LEU A 639 1.63 22.89 25.01
CA LEU A 639 2.34 23.64 23.97
C LEU A 639 2.81 22.73 22.83
N GLY A 640 3.36 21.57 23.17
CA GLY A 640 3.78 20.56 22.20
C GLY A 640 2.61 20.02 21.37
N ALA A 641 1.48 19.67 22.01
CA ALA A 641 0.29 19.20 21.33
C ALA A 641 -0.33 20.28 20.42
N ALA A 642 -0.44 21.51 20.90
CA ALA A 642 -0.96 22.63 20.10
C ALA A 642 -0.07 22.92 18.88
N GLY A 643 1.25 22.92 19.07
CA GLY A 643 2.22 23.11 17.99
C GLY A 643 2.17 21.99 16.95
N GLY A 644 2.18 20.72 17.39
CA GLY A 644 2.14 19.57 16.49
C GLY A 644 0.83 19.47 15.69
N LEU A 645 -0.31 19.76 16.33
CA LEU A 645 -1.60 19.84 15.65
C LEU A 645 -1.67 21.02 14.66
N THR A 646 -1.04 22.16 14.97
CA THR A 646 -0.91 23.28 14.03
C THR A 646 -0.09 22.87 12.82
N THR A 647 1.03 22.17 13.02
CA THR A 647 1.83 21.61 11.92
C THR A 647 0.99 20.71 11.02
N ALA A 648 0.22 19.78 11.59
CA ALA A 648 -0.64 18.89 10.83
C ALA A 648 -1.73 19.66 10.05
N ALA A 649 -2.44 20.58 10.71
CA ALA A 649 -3.53 21.35 10.10
C ALA A 649 -3.05 22.24 8.95
N LEU A 650 -1.93 22.94 9.11
CA LEU A 650 -1.35 23.78 8.05
C LEU A 650 -0.84 22.93 6.89
N HIS A 651 -0.20 21.80 7.17
CA HIS A 651 0.29 20.93 6.10
C HIS A 651 -0.87 20.29 5.31
N ALA A 652 -1.97 19.95 5.98
CA ALA A 652 -3.21 19.45 5.36
C ALA A 652 -3.86 20.46 4.37
N MET A 653 -3.50 21.74 4.41
CA MET A 653 -3.99 22.74 3.43
C MET A 653 -3.32 22.61 2.06
N PHE A 654 -2.12 22.02 1.99
CA PHE A 654 -1.30 21.99 0.77
C PHE A 654 -0.95 20.57 0.31
N ASP A 655 -1.33 19.55 1.08
CA ASP A 655 -1.20 18.15 0.70
C ASP A 655 -2.23 17.26 1.42
N ALA A 656 -2.39 16.03 0.95
CA ALA A 656 -3.32 15.04 1.51
C ALA A 656 -2.74 14.31 2.74
N ASN A 657 -2.20 15.07 3.71
CA ASN A 657 -1.45 14.50 4.83
C ASN A 657 -2.30 13.73 5.84
N LEU A 658 -3.62 13.98 5.92
CA LEU A 658 -4.46 13.22 6.85
C LEU A 658 -4.94 11.88 6.24
N HIS A 659 -4.68 11.66 4.94
CA HIS A 659 -4.75 10.32 4.34
C HIS A 659 -3.55 9.44 4.74
N ASP A 660 -2.44 10.03 5.20
CA ASP A 660 -1.27 9.28 5.66
C ASP A 660 -1.48 8.71 7.08
N HIS A 661 -1.15 7.44 7.25
CA HIS A 661 -1.36 6.75 8.52
C HIS A 661 -0.49 7.31 9.65
N ALA A 662 0.73 7.78 9.36
CA ALA A 662 1.65 8.23 10.39
C ALA A 662 1.28 9.58 10.97
N LEU A 663 1.04 10.54 10.08
CA LEU A 663 0.69 11.90 10.47
C LEU A 663 -0.66 11.94 11.20
N THR A 664 -1.66 11.22 10.69
CA THR A 664 -2.98 11.14 11.32
C THR A 664 -2.92 10.47 12.69
N THR A 665 -2.12 9.40 12.85
CA THR A 665 -1.93 8.75 14.15
C THR A 665 -1.35 9.74 15.18
N LEU A 666 -0.30 10.50 14.82
CA LEU A 666 0.30 11.49 15.71
C LEU A 666 -0.68 12.64 16.02
N ALA A 667 -1.44 13.10 15.03
CA ALA A 667 -2.45 14.15 15.22
C ALA A 667 -3.53 13.68 16.21
N VAL A 668 -4.04 12.45 16.05
CA VAL A 668 -5.02 11.85 16.96
C VAL A 668 -4.48 11.70 18.38
N MET A 669 -3.22 11.27 18.52
CA MET A 669 -2.54 11.20 19.83
C MET A 669 -2.48 12.58 20.49
N MET A 670 -2.05 13.61 19.75
CA MET A 670 -1.92 14.96 20.26
C MET A 670 -3.28 15.56 20.62
N ALA A 671 -4.33 15.30 19.83
CA ALA A 671 -5.68 15.74 20.12
C ALA A 671 -6.24 15.09 21.41
N GLY A 672 -6.04 13.78 21.58
CA GLY A 672 -6.46 13.07 22.79
C GLY A 672 -5.71 13.54 24.04
N VAL A 673 -4.39 13.75 23.94
CA VAL A 673 -3.58 14.29 25.04
C VAL A 673 -3.98 15.71 25.38
N ALA A 674 -4.19 16.58 24.39
CA ALA A 674 -4.63 17.96 24.62
C ALA A 674 -6.00 18.01 25.31
N ALA A 675 -6.95 17.19 24.87
CA ALA A 675 -8.27 17.10 25.52
C ALA A 675 -8.16 16.64 26.97
N ALA A 676 -7.34 15.62 27.27
CA ALA A 676 -7.13 15.12 28.62
C ALA A 676 -6.43 16.15 29.54
N GLU A 677 -5.39 16.83 29.06
CA GLU A 677 -4.70 17.87 29.83
C GLU A 677 -5.60 19.08 30.10
N LEU A 678 -6.38 19.53 29.11
CA LEU A 678 -7.40 20.57 29.32
C LEU A 678 -8.50 20.12 30.29
N GLY A 679 -8.84 18.83 30.26
CA GLY A 679 -9.77 18.18 31.19
C GLY A 679 -9.37 18.29 32.65
N ARG A 680 -8.07 18.17 32.96
CA ARG A 680 -7.54 18.38 34.32
C ARG A 680 -7.65 19.81 34.81
N GLU A 681 -7.77 20.75 33.87
CA GLU A 681 -7.89 22.17 34.19
C GLU A 681 -9.32 22.62 34.39
N ASP A 682 -10.20 22.08 33.55
CA ASP A 682 -11.59 22.47 33.42
C ASP A 682 -12.38 21.20 33.06
N ASP A 683 -13.09 20.67 34.05
CA ASP A 683 -13.93 19.47 33.95
C ASP A 683 -15.02 19.59 32.88
N ARG A 684 -15.17 20.75 32.23
CA ARG A 684 -15.99 20.83 31.02
C ARG A 684 -15.35 20.12 29.83
N TRP A 685 -14.03 19.99 29.74
CA TRP A 685 -13.29 19.34 28.65
C TRP A 685 -13.33 17.83 28.69
N THR A 686 -13.29 17.24 29.88
CA THR A 686 -13.43 15.79 30.07
C THR A 686 -14.36 15.50 31.24
N ARG A 687 -15.30 14.58 31.07
CA ARG A 687 -16.23 14.19 32.14
C ARG A 687 -16.37 12.68 32.20
N PRO A 688 -16.55 12.08 33.38
CA PRO A 688 -17.02 10.71 33.45
C PRO A 688 -18.42 10.62 32.82
N LEU A 689 -18.62 9.57 32.05
CA LEU A 689 -19.87 9.09 31.49
C LEU A 689 -20.11 7.73 32.12
N GLU A 690 -21.12 7.66 32.97
CA GLU A 690 -21.59 6.41 33.55
C GLU A 690 -22.57 5.77 32.59
N LEU A 691 -22.23 4.56 32.14
CA LEU A 691 -23.13 3.76 31.31
C LEU A 691 -23.82 2.73 32.20
N ALA A 692 -25.14 2.61 32.05
CA ALA A 692 -25.88 1.52 32.69
C ALA A 692 -25.27 0.16 32.31
N PRO A 693 -25.31 -0.87 33.18
CA PRO A 693 -24.72 -2.17 32.89
C PRO A 693 -25.24 -2.83 31.60
N SER A 694 -26.51 -2.63 31.27
CA SER A 694 -27.13 -3.09 30.01
C SER A 694 -26.58 -2.34 28.79
N GLY A 695 -26.52 -1.01 28.85
CA GLY A 695 -25.92 -0.17 27.80
C GLY A 695 -24.45 -0.47 27.58
N THR A 696 -23.71 -0.77 28.65
CA THR A 696 -22.31 -1.19 28.61
C THR A 696 -22.13 -2.50 27.87
N ARG A 697 -22.97 -3.52 28.14
CA ARG A 697 -22.93 -4.81 27.44
C ARG A 697 -23.31 -4.70 25.97
N LEU A 698 -24.29 -3.85 25.65
CA LEU A 698 -24.67 -3.57 24.25
C LEU A 698 -23.54 -2.88 23.49
N LEU A 699 -22.89 -1.89 24.09
CA LEU A 699 -21.72 -1.23 23.51
C LEU A 699 -20.56 -2.24 23.31
N GLN A 700 -20.28 -3.09 24.28
CA GLN A 700 -19.27 -4.15 24.18
C GLN A 700 -19.58 -5.11 23.03
N ALA A 701 -20.82 -5.59 22.93
CA ALA A 701 -21.24 -6.50 21.87
C ALA A 701 -21.16 -5.82 20.49
N GLY A 702 -21.63 -4.58 20.37
CA GLY A 702 -21.54 -3.79 19.14
C GLY A 702 -20.10 -3.56 18.70
N LEU A 703 -19.22 -3.15 19.62
CA LEU A 703 -17.80 -2.96 19.34
C LEU A 703 -17.10 -4.28 18.99
N ALA A 704 -17.43 -5.39 19.64
CA ALA A 704 -16.87 -6.70 19.33
C ALA A 704 -17.32 -7.22 17.96
N ILE A 705 -18.60 -7.07 17.61
CA ILE A 705 -19.13 -7.45 16.29
C ILE A 705 -18.51 -6.59 15.20
N PHE A 706 -18.51 -5.26 15.38
CA PHE A 706 -17.88 -4.33 14.46
C PHE A 706 -16.39 -4.65 14.27
N PHE A 707 -15.70 -5.00 15.36
CA PHE A 707 -14.30 -5.39 15.33
C PHE A 707 -14.06 -6.68 14.55
N LEU A 708 -14.80 -7.76 14.85
CA LEU A 708 -14.66 -9.05 14.18
C LEU A 708 -14.96 -8.91 12.68
N ALA A 709 -16.01 -8.16 12.33
CA ALA A 709 -16.35 -7.84 10.95
C ALA A 709 -15.26 -6.99 10.28
N GLY A 710 -14.71 -6.00 11.00
CA GLY A 710 -13.64 -5.13 10.50
C GLY A 710 -12.33 -5.87 10.23
N VAL A 711 -11.91 -6.77 11.14
CA VAL A 711 -10.70 -7.60 10.95
C VAL A 711 -10.90 -8.61 9.83
N ALA A 712 -12.03 -9.30 9.79
CA ALA A 712 -12.34 -10.24 8.72
C ALA A 712 -12.36 -9.50 7.36
N GLY A 713 -13.05 -8.37 7.27
CA GLY A 713 -13.13 -7.56 6.06
C GLY A 713 -11.78 -7.01 5.61
N ASN A 714 -10.99 -6.45 6.53
CA ASN A 714 -9.66 -5.89 6.23
C ASN A 714 -8.65 -6.96 5.81
N THR A 715 -8.68 -8.13 6.47
CA THR A 715 -7.82 -9.27 6.13
C THR A 715 -8.17 -9.82 4.75
N TYR A 716 -9.46 -9.98 4.48
CA TYR A 716 -9.96 -10.41 3.19
C TYR A 716 -9.59 -9.42 2.08
N PHE A 717 -9.75 -8.12 2.32
CA PHE A 717 -9.38 -7.06 1.38
C PHE A 717 -7.92 -7.19 0.94
N ALA A 718 -7.00 -7.30 1.90
CA ALA A 718 -5.57 -7.41 1.59
C ALA A 718 -5.23 -8.69 0.84
N TRP A 719 -5.91 -9.80 1.16
CA TRP A 719 -5.75 -11.04 0.42
C TRP A 719 -6.25 -10.90 -1.03
N SER A 720 -7.47 -10.40 -1.25
CA SER A 720 -8.07 -10.24 -2.60
C SER A 720 -7.24 -9.31 -3.48
N TYR A 721 -6.77 -8.19 -2.93
CA TYR A 721 -5.90 -7.25 -3.63
C TYR A 721 -4.55 -7.87 -4.00
N ARG A 722 -3.91 -8.60 -3.07
CA ARG A 722 -2.65 -9.31 -3.33
C ARG A 722 -2.81 -10.27 -4.50
N GLN A 723 -3.89 -11.05 -4.55
CA GLN A 723 -4.14 -11.99 -5.63
C GLN A 723 -4.23 -11.29 -7.00
N THR A 724 -4.78 -10.08 -7.04
CA THR A 724 -4.86 -9.27 -8.26
C THR A 724 -3.48 -8.78 -8.70
N LEU A 725 -2.68 -8.25 -7.77
CA LEU A 725 -1.30 -7.81 -8.05
C LEU A 725 -0.40 -8.95 -8.52
N THR A 726 -0.44 -10.11 -7.83
CA THR A 726 0.40 -11.26 -8.19
C THR A 726 0.03 -11.83 -9.55
N ALA A 727 -1.24 -11.71 -9.95
CA ALA A 727 -1.67 -12.11 -11.28
C ALA A 727 -1.24 -11.09 -12.35
N GLY A 728 -1.26 -9.78 -12.05
CA GLY A 728 -0.75 -8.75 -12.96
C GLY A 728 0.76 -8.81 -13.21
N ALA A 729 1.53 -9.37 -12.26
CA ALA A 729 2.97 -9.61 -12.42
C ALA A 729 3.30 -10.91 -13.20
N GLU A 730 2.30 -11.77 -13.43
CA GLU A 730 2.47 -13.04 -14.13
C GLU A 730 2.62 -12.81 -15.64
N ARG A 731 3.75 -13.24 -16.21
CA ARG A 731 4.04 -13.04 -17.64
C ARG A 731 3.30 -14.02 -18.56
N ASP A 732 2.92 -15.16 -18.01
CA ASP A 732 2.14 -16.18 -18.72
C ASP A 732 0.64 -15.86 -18.61
N ALA A 733 0.01 -15.52 -19.74
CA ALA A 733 -1.39 -15.16 -19.80
C ALA A 733 -2.34 -16.27 -19.30
N SER A 734 -2.00 -17.54 -19.46
CA SER A 734 -2.83 -18.66 -18.97
C SER A 734 -2.77 -18.76 -17.45
N ARG A 735 -1.58 -18.58 -16.86
CA ARG A 735 -1.42 -18.56 -15.40
C ARG A 735 -2.03 -17.31 -14.77
N ALA A 736 -1.86 -16.15 -15.42
CA ALA A 736 -2.50 -14.89 -15.01
C ALA A 736 -4.02 -15.05 -14.96
N ALA A 737 -4.64 -15.62 -16.00
CA ALA A 737 -6.08 -15.83 -16.06
C ALA A 737 -6.61 -16.74 -14.95
N VAL A 738 -5.95 -17.87 -14.67
CA VAL A 738 -6.36 -18.77 -13.58
C VAL A 738 -6.27 -18.08 -12.22
N ARG A 739 -5.19 -17.32 -11.97
CA ARG A 739 -5.04 -16.56 -10.72
C ARG A 739 -6.10 -15.49 -10.57
N LEU A 740 -6.35 -14.72 -11.64
CA LEU A 740 -7.37 -13.68 -11.65
C LEU A 740 -8.79 -14.27 -11.50
N ALA A 741 -9.09 -15.40 -12.13
CA ALA A 741 -10.38 -16.08 -11.99
C ALA A 741 -10.61 -16.55 -10.54
N GLY A 742 -9.59 -17.11 -9.90
CA GLY A 742 -9.63 -17.44 -8.47
C GLY A 742 -9.85 -16.20 -7.60
N ALA A 743 -9.16 -15.09 -7.90
CA ALA A 743 -9.34 -13.81 -7.22
C ALA A 743 -10.76 -13.24 -7.42
N ALA A 744 -11.34 -13.40 -8.61
CA ALA A 744 -12.67 -12.91 -8.96
C ALA A 744 -13.79 -13.68 -8.24
N ARG A 745 -13.67 -15.00 -8.09
CA ARG A 745 -14.61 -15.82 -7.27
C ARG A 745 -14.70 -15.33 -5.83
N HIS A 746 -13.60 -14.75 -5.34
CA HIS A 746 -13.48 -14.20 -4.01
C HIS A 746 -13.13 -12.71 -4.08
N ALA A 747 -13.94 -11.94 -4.80
CA ALA A 747 -13.77 -10.50 -4.87
C ALA A 747 -14.65 -9.68 -3.89
N PHE A 748 -15.71 -10.24 -3.27
CA PHE A 748 -16.72 -9.55 -2.39
C PHE A 748 -16.84 -8.03 -2.63
N GLY A 749 -17.16 -7.64 -3.87
CA GLY A 749 -17.36 -6.24 -4.24
C GLY A 749 -16.18 -5.57 -4.94
N ASN A 750 -14.96 -6.11 -4.87
CA ASN A 750 -13.77 -5.59 -5.56
C ASN A 750 -13.89 -5.73 -7.09
N GLN A 751 -13.85 -4.60 -7.81
CA GLN A 751 -13.91 -4.62 -9.28
C GLN A 751 -12.63 -5.14 -9.95
N GLN A 752 -11.46 -4.97 -9.31
CA GLN A 752 -10.17 -5.03 -10.02
C GLN A 752 -9.86 -6.40 -10.64
N PRO A 753 -10.16 -7.55 -9.99
CA PRO A 753 -9.97 -8.85 -10.62
C PRO A 753 -10.76 -8.99 -11.93
N PHE A 754 -12.01 -8.50 -11.97
CA PHE A 754 -12.87 -8.59 -13.14
C PHE A 754 -12.39 -7.67 -14.27
N GLN A 755 -11.98 -6.45 -13.93
CA GLN A 755 -11.39 -5.53 -14.89
C GLN A 755 -10.11 -6.13 -15.51
N ALA A 756 -9.20 -6.64 -14.68
CA ALA A 756 -7.96 -7.26 -15.15
C ALA A 756 -8.22 -8.53 -16.00
N LEU A 757 -9.24 -9.33 -15.68
CA LEU A 757 -9.66 -10.47 -16.51
C LEU A 757 -10.11 -10.03 -17.89
N ALA A 758 -10.99 -9.02 -17.95
CA ALA A 758 -11.50 -8.51 -19.21
C ALA A 758 -10.38 -7.91 -20.07
N GLU A 759 -9.46 -7.14 -19.48
CA GLU A 759 -8.27 -6.62 -20.17
C GLU A 759 -7.37 -7.75 -20.68
N LEU A 760 -7.13 -8.77 -19.86
CA LEU A 760 -6.31 -9.92 -20.23
C LEU A 760 -6.93 -10.68 -21.42
N TYR A 761 -8.20 -11.06 -21.33
CA TYR A 761 -8.89 -11.79 -22.40
C TYR A 761 -8.94 -10.99 -23.70
N LEU A 762 -9.24 -9.69 -23.61
CA LEU A 762 -9.22 -8.80 -24.78
C LEU A 762 -7.81 -8.69 -25.38
N SER A 763 -6.77 -8.62 -24.55
CA SER A 763 -5.38 -8.55 -25.02
C SER A 763 -4.91 -9.85 -25.70
N VAL A 764 -5.35 -11.01 -25.21
CA VAL A 764 -5.05 -12.31 -25.80
C VAL A 764 -5.79 -12.46 -27.13
N HIS A 765 -7.07 -12.11 -27.16
CA HIS A 765 -7.88 -12.12 -28.38
C HIS A 765 -7.26 -11.25 -29.48
N ARG A 766 -6.81 -10.03 -29.16
CA ARG A 766 -6.16 -9.13 -30.14
C ARG A 766 -4.90 -9.71 -30.77
N LYS A 767 -4.21 -10.62 -30.08
CA LYS A 767 -3.03 -11.32 -30.61
C LYS A 767 -3.42 -12.56 -31.41
N ASN A 768 -4.35 -13.36 -30.87
CA ASN A 768 -4.85 -14.58 -31.48
C ASN A 768 -6.39 -14.56 -31.39
N PRO A 769 -7.09 -14.21 -32.48
CA PRO A 769 -8.54 -14.07 -32.47
C PRO A 769 -9.27 -15.32 -32.00
N ASP A 770 -10.02 -15.17 -30.91
CA ASP A 770 -10.89 -16.20 -30.33
C ASP A 770 -12.15 -15.54 -29.76
N VAL A 771 -13.30 -15.74 -30.42
CA VAL A 771 -14.58 -15.12 -30.05
C VAL A 771 -15.01 -15.54 -28.65
N SER A 772 -14.65 -16.74 -28.21
CA SER A 772 -15.07 -17.22 -26.91
C SER A 772 -14.35 -16.54 -25.74
N LEU A 773 -13.13 -16.04 -25.97
CA LEU A 773 -12.45 -15.17 -25.02
C LEU A 773 -13.13 -13.80 -24.94
N LEU A 774 -13.75 -13.32 -26.02
CA LEU A 774 -14.53 -12.08 -25.98
C LEU A 774 -15.81 -12.23 -25.15
N GLU A 775 -16.48 -13.38 -25.21
CA GLU A 775 -17.65 -13.66 -24.36
C GLU A 775 -17.27 -13.64 -22.86
N GLU A 776 -16.13 -14.25 -22.49
CA GLU A 776 -15.63 -14.21 -21.12
C GLU A 776 -15.15 -12.80 -20.72
N ALA A 777 -14.52 -12.07 -21.64
CA ALA A 777 -14.17 -10.66 -21.44
C ALA A 777 -15.43 -9.81 -21.20
N GLU A 778 -16.52 -10.08 -21.91
CA GLU A 778 -17.77 -9.34 -21.79
C GLU A 778 -18.41 -9.58 -20.42
N LYS A 779 -18.48 -10.82 -19.96
CA LYS A 779 -18.97 -11.18 -18.62
C LYS A 779 -18.15 -10.47 -17.54
N ALA A 780 -16.83 -10.54 -17.63
CA ALA A 780 -15.94 -9.90 -16.67
C ALA A 780 -16.08 -8.37 -16.68
N ALA A 781 -16.12 -7.74 -17.86
CA ALA A 781 -16.29 -6.30 -17.99
C ALA A 781 -17.66 -5.81 -17.48
N LYS A 782 -18.75 -6.55 -17.76
CA LYS A 782 -20.08 -6.27 -17.19
C LYS A 782 -20.03 -6.29 -15.67
N ARG A 783 -19.37 -7.30 -15.09
CA ARG A 783 -19.26 -7.43 -13.65
C ARG A 783 -18.42 -6.31 -13.01
N ALA A 784 -17.31 -5.93 -13.63
CA ALA A 784 -16.49 -4.81 -13.17
C ALA A 784 -17.31 -3.50 -13.11
N ARG A 785 -18.07 -3.22 -14.19
CA ARG A 785 -18.97 -2.07 -14.28
C ARG A 785 -20.07 -2.08 -13.21
N GLU A 786 -20.71 -3.23 -12.98
CA GLU A 786 -21.74 -3.36 -11.93
C GLU A 786 -21.20 -3.06 -10.52
N LEU A 787 -19.96 -3.48 -10.26
CA LEU A 787 -19.32 -3.27 -8.96
C LEU A 787 -18.89 -1.82 -8.76
N ASN A 788 -18.47 -1.13 -9.81
CA ASN A 788 -18.08 0.27 -9.75
C ASN A 788 -18.54 1.03 -11.02
N PRO A 789 -19.79 1.54 -11.00
CA PRO A 789 -20.34 2.32 -12.09
C PRO A 789 -19.78 3.76 -12.15
N ALA A 790 -18.93 4.18 -11.21
CA ALA A 790 -18.29 5.50 -11.27
C ALA A 790 -17.04 5.51 -12.16
N ASP A 791 -16.40 4.37 -12.38
CA ASP A 791 -15.15 4.28 -13.14
C ASP A 791 -15.41 4.22 -14.65
N ALA A 792 -15.04 5.28 -15.36
CA ALA A 792 -15.15 5.37 -16.81
C ALA A 792 -14.44 4.22 -17.55
N GLU A 793 -13.38 3.67 -16.94
CA GLU A 793 -12.59 2.61 -17.54
C GLU A 793 -13.39 1.32 -17.72
N ASN A 794 -14.31 1.00 -16.80
CA ASN A 794 -15.16 -0.18 -16.92
C ASN A 794 -16.11 -0.09 -18.12
N TYR A 795 -16.63 1.11 -18.38
CA TYR A 795 -17.49 1.36 -19.54
C TYR A 795 -16.69 1.29 -20.82
N ARG A 796 -15.51 1.92 -20.86
CA ARG A 796 -14.59 1.86 -22.01
C ARG A 796 -14.21 0.41 -22.32
N LEU A 797 -13.83 -0.38 -21.32
CA LEU A 797 -13.44 -1.77 -21.49
C LEU A 797 -14.60 -2.62 -22.03
N LEU A 798 -15.80 -2.47 -21.47
CA LEU A 798 -16.99 -3.16 -21.97
C LEU A 798 -17.34 -2.72 -23.41
N ALA A 799 -17.16 -1.43 -23.73
CA ALA A 799 -17.36 -0.91 -25.09
C ALA A 799 -16.37 -1.53 -26.09
N GLU A 800 -15.09 -1.64 -25.72
CA GLU A 800 -14.05 -2.25 -26.56
C GLU A 800 -14.31 -3.74 -26.80
N VAL A 801 -14.75 -4.47 -25.78
CA VAL A 801 -15.15 -5.89 -25.95
C VAL A 801 -16.34 -6.02 -26.89
N ASN A 802 -17.37 -5.19 -26.71
CA ASN A 802 -18.54 -5.19 -27.60
C ASN A 802 -18.19 -4.75 -29.03
N LEU A 803 -17.22 -3.85 -29.20
CA LEU A 803 -16.71 -3.44 -30.50
C LEU A 803 -16.03 -4.60 -31.22
N GLU A 804 -15.17 -5.38 -30.55
CA GLU A 804 -14.57 -6.57 -31.16
C GLU A 804 -15.63 -7.65 -31.44
N LEU A 805 -16.59 -7.88 -30.54
CA LEU A 805 -17.72 -8.79 -30.80
C LEU A 805 -18.52 -8.35 -32.03
N PHE A 806 -18.80 -7.06 -32.18
CA PHE A 806 -19.47 -6.53 -33.36
C PHE A 806 -18.65 -6.75 -34.62
N ARG A 807 -17.34 -6.47 -34.59
CA ARG A 807 -16.43 -6.68 -35.72
C ARG A 807 -16.41 -8.13 -36.20
N PHE A 808 -16.36 -9.10 -35.28
CA PHE A 808 -16.28 -10.52 -35.63
C PHE A 808 -17.65 -11.15 -35.99
N THR A 809 -18.72 -10.75 -35.31
CA THR A 809 -20.04 -11.37 -35.48
C THR A 809 -20.94 -10.62 -36.45
N GLN A 810 -20.65 -9.34 -36.74
CA GLN A 810 -21.47 -8.42 -37.53
C GLN A 810 -22.89 -8.23 -36.99
N ARG A 811 -23.15 -8.61 -35.72
CA ARG A 811 -24.47 -8.44 -35.11
C ARG A 811 -24.64 -7.03 -34.56
N GLN A 812 -25.68 -6.35 -35.03
CA GLN A 812 -26.02 -4.97 -34.64
C GLN A 812 -26.31 -4.78 -33.15
N GLU A 813 -26.62 -5.86 -32.41
CA GLU A 813 -26.78 -5.80 -30.96
C GLU A 813 -25.50 -5.36 -30.24
N PHE A 814 -24.35 -5.90 -30.64
CA PHE A 814 -23.05 -5.57 -30.07
C PHE A 814 -22.59 -4.18 -30.49
N GLY A 815 -22.86 -3.76 -31.74
CA GLY A 815 -22.58 -2.40 -32.20
C GLY A 815 -23.34 -1.35 -31.37
N ARG A 816 -24.64 -1.56 -31.14
CA ARG A 816 -25.46 -0.70 -30.28
C ARG A 816 -25.02 -0.74 -28.82
N ALA A 817 -24.58 -1.91 -28.32
CA ALA A 817 -24.04 -2.02 -26.97
C ALA A 817 -22.71 -1.27 -26.82
N ALA A 818 -21.81 -1.38 -27.78
CA ALA A 818 -20.54 -0.64 -27.82
C ALA A 818 -20.79 0.87 -27.84
N ALA A 819 -21.68 1.37 -28.70
CA ALA A 819 -22.06 2.78 -28.77
C ALA A 819 -22.50 3.32 -27.40
N ARG A 820 -23.50 2.66 -26.78
CA ARG A 820 -24.00 3.05 -25.46
C ARG A 820 -22.91 3.08 -24.39
N MET A 821 -22.01 2.09 -24.39
CA MET A 821 -20.95 2.01 -23.39
C MET A 821 -19.86 3.05 -23.63
N PHE A 822 -19.57 3.42 -24.88
CA PHE A 822 -18.68 4.56 -25.15
C PHE A 822 -19.32 5.90 -24.73
N ASP A 823 -20.62 6.10 -24.93
CA ASP A 823 -21.33 7.31 -24.49
C ASP A 823 -21.24 7.47 -22.97
N GLU A 824 -21.51 6.40 -22.21
CA GLU A 824 -21.38 6.37 -20.75
C GLU A 824 -19.94 6.62 -20.29
N ALA A 825 -18.96 6.08 -21.03
CA ALA A 825 -17.55 6.30 -20.73
C ALA A 825 -17.14 7.77 -20.97
N LEU A 826 -17.65 8.40 -22.05
CA LEU A 826 -17.42 9.82 -22.36
C LEU A 826 -18.13 10.76 -21.37
N GLU A 827 -19.30 10.39 -20.84
CA GLU A 827 -19.98 11.20 -19.83
C GLU A 827 -19.12 11.34 -18.56
N ARG A 828 -18.47 10.24 -18.15
CA ARG A 828 -17.60 10.19 -16.97
C ARG A 828 -16.20 10.73 -17.25
N ASP A 829 -15.73 10.61 -18.48
CA ASP A 829 -14.37 10.98 -18.85
C ASP A 829 -14.28 11.55 -20.29
N PRO A 830 -14.81 12.76 -20.52
CA PRO A 830 -15.05 13.30 -21.86
C PRO A 830 -13.77 13.68 -22.62
N ARG A 831 -12.65 13.81 -21.90
CA ARG A 831 -11.35 14.22 -22.45
C ARG A 831 -10.36 13.06 -22.45
N ASN A 832 -10.85 11.82 -22.41
CA ASN A 832 -10.02 10.64 -22.55
C ASN A 832 -9.86 10.24 -24.00
N VAL A 833 -8.66 10.43 -24.51
CA VAL A 833 -8.34 10.13 -25.91
C VAL A 833 -8.54 8.67 -26.24
N GLU A 834 -8.33 7.73 -25.33
CA GLU A 834 -8.56 6.31 -25.65
C GLU A 834 -10.04 5.99 -25.88
N ILE A 835 -10.94 6.66 -25.15
CA ILE A 835 -12.39 6.52 -25.34
C ILE A 835 -12.81 7.14 -26.68
N VAL A 836 -12.34 8.36 -26.96
CA VAL A 836 -12.61 9.08 -28.24
C VAL A 836 -12.12 8.26 -29.44
N GLN A 837 -10.92 7.68 -29.36
CA GLN A 837 -10.39 6.79 -30.40
C GLN A 837 -11.21 5.51 -30.54
N GLY A 838 -11.77 4.99 -29.44
CA GLY A 838 -12.68 3.85 -29.44
C GLY A 838 -13.96 4.13 -30.24
N VAL A 839 -14.54 5.32 -30.06
CA VAL A 839 -15.73 5.77 -30.82
C VAL A 839 -15.41 5.91 -32.32
N ALA A 840 -14.25 6.49 -32.67
CA ALA A 840 -13.82 6.57 -34.07
C ALA A 840 -13.71 5.17 -34.71
N ARG A 841 -13.14 4.20 -33.99
CA ARG A 841 -13.09 2.80 -34.45
C ARG A 841 -14.46 2.14 -34.55
N LEU A 842 -15.42 2.49 -33.69
CA LEU A 842 -16.79 2.01 -33.80
C LEU A 842 -17.44 2.48 -35.11
N HIS A 843 -17.38 3.78 -35.41
CA HIS A 843 -17.92 4.32 -36.66
C HIS A 843 -17.25 3.72 -37.90
N ARG A 844 -15.94 3.46 -37.83
CA ARG A 844 -15.22 2.72 -38.87
C ARG A 844 -15.83 1.34 -39.13
N VAL A 845 -16.09 0.55 -38.08
CA VAL A 845 -16.68 -0.80 -38.21
C VAL A 845 -18.14 -0.71 -38.66
N SER A 846 -18.85 0.35 -38.28
CA SER A 846 -20.23 0.63 -38.72
C SER A 846 -20.34 1.15 -40.16
N GLY A 847 -19.23 1.52 -40.81
CA GLY A 847 -19.21 2.06 -42.17
C GLY A 847 -19.57 3.54 -42.28
N ASP A 848 -19.62 4.28 -41.17
CA ASP A 848 -19.91 5.72 -41.16
C ASP A 848 -18.60 6.51 -41.24
N SER A 849 -18.13 6.76 -42.47
CA SER A 849 -16.87 7.46 -42.71
C SER A 849 -16.86 8.90 -42.23
N SER A 850 -18.01 9.59 -42.26
CA SER A 850 -18.08 11.00 -41.85
C SER A 850 -17.89 11.13 -40.34
N ALA A 851 -18.61 10.30 -39.56
CA ALA A 851 -18.44 10.28 -38.11
C ALA A 851 -17.07 9.71 -37.71
N GLU A 852 -16.53 8.71 -38.41
CA GLU A 852 -15.16 8.23 -38.18
C GLU A 852 -14.16 9.39 -38.23
N ILE A 853 -14.21 10.21 -39.29
CA ILE A 853 -13.30 11.35 -39.49
C ILE A 853 -13.47 12.37 -38.35
N GLU A 854 -14.71 12.77 -38.03
CA GLU A 854 -15.00 13.74 -36.97
C GLU A 854 -14.39 13.32 -35.62
N TRP A 855 -14.54 12.04 -35.24
CA TRP A 855 -14.02 11.53 -33.99
C TRP A 855 -12.49 11.41 -33.98
N TRP A 856 -11.86 11.10 -35.12
CA TRP A 856 -10.40 11.14 -35.23
C TRP A 856 -9.85 12.58 -35.16
N GLU A 857 -10.52 13.55 -35.78
CA GLU A 857 -10.18 14.97 -35.66
C GLU A 857 -10.26 15.42 -34.20
N LYS A 858 -11.31 15.01 -33.47
CA LYS A 858 -11.45 15.27 -32.04
C LYS A 858 -10.33 14.62 -31.22
N ALA A 859 -9.93 13.39 -31.53
CA ALA A 859 -8.81 12.73 -30.85
C ALA A 859 -7.49 13.49 -31.06
N VAL A 860 -7.23 13.91 -32.29
CA VAL A 860 -6.05 14.70 -32.67
C VAL A 860 -6.09 16.12 -32.06
N ALA A 861 -7.27 16.73 -31.91
CA ALA A 861 -7.42 18.02 -31.25
C ALA A 861 -7.11 17.93 -29.73
N LEU A 862 -7.51 16.83 -29.08
CA LEU A 862 -7.21 16.59 -27.67
C LEU A 862 -5.72 16.29 -27.43
N GLU A 863 -5.12 15.41 -28.24
CA GLU A 863 -3.70 15.04 -28.16
C GLU A 863 -2.99 15.22 -29.51
N PRO A 864 -2.51 16.45 -29.81
CA PRO A 864 -1.95 16.77 -31.12
C PRO A 864 -0.72 15.95 -31.53
N TYR A 865 0.06 15.46 -30.57
CA TYR A 865 1.24 14.60 -30.77
C TYR A 865 0.95 13.10 -30.65
N ASP A 866 -0.33 12.70 -30.67
CA ASP A 866 -0.71 11.32 -30.89
C ASP A 866 -0.55 10.99 -32.39
N LEU A 867 0.65 10.55 -32.75
CA LEU A 867 1.03 10.24 -34.13
C LEU A 867 0.23 9.05 -34.66
N GLN A 868 -0.09 8.09 -33.79
CA GLN A 868 -0.94 6.95 -34.14
C GLN A 868 -2.36 7.43 -34.50
N ALA A 869 -2.97 8.28 -33.68
CA ALA A 869 -4.30 8.82 -33.96
C ALA A 869 -4.34 9.63 -35.26
N ARG A 870 -3.32 10.46 -35.49
CA ARG A 870 -3.22 11.26 -36.72
C ARG A 870 -3.00 10.37 -37.95
N GLY A 871 -2.21 9.30 -37.84
CA GLY A 871 -2.11 8.29 -38.90
C GLY A 871 -3.45 7.63 -39.23
N GLN A 872 -4.26 7.31 -38.21
CA GLN A 872 -5.61 6.78 -38.42
C GLN A 872 -6.55 7.81 -39.09
N LEU A 873 -6.43 9.10 -38.75
CA LEU A 873 -7.15 10.18 -39.43
C LEU A 873 -6.80 10.25 -40.91
N VAL A 874 -5.50 10.18 -41.26
CA VAL A 874 -5.06 10.17 -42.65
C VAL A 874 -5.65 8.97 -43.40
N TRP A 875 -5.64 7.78 -42.79
CA TRP A 875 -6.28 6.59 -43.36
C TRP A 875 -7.79 6.76 -43.57
N ALA A 876 -8.50 7.35 -42.60
CA ALA A 876 -9.93 7.60 -42.72
C ALA A 876 -10.25 8.58 -43.86
N LEU A 877 -9.51 9.68 -43.94
CA LEU A 877 -9.64 10.67 -45.02
C LEU A 877 -9.31 10.08 -46.39
N ALA A 878 -8.25 9.28 -46.47
CA ALA A 878 -7.85 8.58 -47.69
C ALA A 878 -8.98 7.66 -48.20
N ARG A 879 -9.52 6.80 -47.33
CA ARG A 879 -10.64 5.89 -47.68
C ARG A 879 -11.92 6.63 -48.09
N SER A 880 -12.14 7.82 -47.54
CA SER A 880 -13.30 8.66 -47.92
C SER A 880 -13.13 9.38 -49.27
N GLY A 881 -11.95 9.33 -49.89
CA GLY A 881 -11.62 10.07 -51.10
C GLY A 881 -11.25 11.54 -50.88
N ALA A 882 -11.14 12.00 -49.63
CA ALA A 882 -10.79 13.37 -49.26
C ALA A 882 -9.28 13.65 -49.43
N ALA A 883 -8.79 13.62 -50.66
CA ALA A 883 -7.35 13.66 -50.98
C ALA A 883 -6.64 14.95 -50.50
N GLY A 884 -7.30 16.11 -50.53
CA GLY A 884 -6.75 17.38 -50.03
C GLY A 884 -6.49 17.33 -48.52
N PRO A 885 -7.55 17.17 -47.69
CA PRO A 885 -7.40 17.03 -46.24
C PRO A 885 -6.45 15.89 -45.82
N ALA A 886 -6.44 14.75 -46.53
CA ALA A 886 -5.52 13.66 -46.27
C ALA A 886 -4.04 14.07 -46.44
N ARG A 887 -3.73 14.87 -47.48
CA ARG A 887 -2.38 15.44 -47.68
C ARG A 887 -1.99 16.40 -46.57
N ASP A 888 -2.92 17.27 -46.16
CA ASP A 888 -2.65 18.26 -45.12
C ASP A 888 -2.35 17.58 -43.78
N GLN A 889 -3.14 16.58 -43.40
CA GLN A 889 -2.92 15.81 -42.16
C GLN A 889 -1.66 14.95 -42.22
N LEU A 890 -1.30 14.41 -43.39
CA LEU A 890 -0.05 13.67 -43.58
C LEU A 890 1.18 14.59 -43.46
N ALA A 891 1.13 15.80 -44.03
CA ALA A 891 2.19 16.78 -43.89
C ALA A 891 2.41 17.16 -42.42
N GLU A 892 1.32 17.37 -41.67
CA GLU A 892 1.36 17.66 -40.24
C GLU A 892 1.87 16.47 -39.41
N LEU A 893 1.49 15.24 -39.77
CA LEU A 893 2.02 14.00 -39.15
C LEU A 893 3.54 13.91 -39.31
N ILE A 894 4.05 14.11 -40.52
CA ILE A 894 5.48 14.07 -40.81
C ILE A 894 6.22 15.19 -40.05
N ALA A 895 5.66 16.40 -40.03
CA ALA A 895 6.25 17.53 -39.32
C ALA A 895 6.42 17.23 -37.83
N ARG A 896 5.36 16.71 -37.19
CA ARG A 896 5.39 16.34 -35.76
C ARG A 896 6.29 15.15 -35.47
N TRP A 897 6.29 14.13 -36.34
CA TRP A 897 7.18 12.98 -36.20
C TRP A 897 8.65 13.43 -36.22
N ARG A 898 9.04 14.30 -37.17
CA ARG A 898 10.40 14.89 -37.21
C ARG A 898 10.69 15.70 -35.95
N GLU A 899 9.72 16.45 -35.46
CA GLU A 899 9.88 17.23 -34.24
C GLU A 899 10.10 16.34 -33.01
N VAL A 900 9.31 15.27 -32.85
CA VAL A 900 9.48 14.29 -31.77
C VAL A 900 10.88 13.67 -31.84
N LYS A 901 11.33 13.21 -33.01
CA LYS A 901 12.68 12.66 -33.21
C LYS A 901 13.77 13.67 -32.84
N ARG A 902 13.60 14.94 -33.22
CA ARG A 902 14.52 16.03 -32.86
C ARG A 902 14.57 16.24 -31.34
N ILE A 903 13.42 16.24 -30.66
CA ILE A 903 13.36 16.40 -29.20
C ILE A 903 14.02 15.20 -28.51
N GLN A 904 13.76 13.97 -28.96
CA GLN A 904 14.43 12.78 -28.43
C GLN A 904 15.95 12.81 -28.64
N ALA A 905 16.43 13.32 -29.78
CA ALA A 905 17.86 13.49 -30.04
C ALA A 905 18.50 14.58 -29.15
N GLN A 906 17.79 15.68 -28.90
CA GLN A 906 18.26 16.78 -28.03
C GLN A 906 18.13 16.45 -26.54
N THR A 907 17.18 15.60 -26.17
CA THR A 907 16.88 15.22 -24.79
C THR A 907 16.57 13.73 -24.73
N PRO A 908 17.60 12.88 -24.58
CA PRO A 908 17.48 11.41 -24.65
C PRO A 908 16.48 10.79 -23.67
N ASN A 909 16.10 11.54 -22.63
CA ASN A 909 15.20 11.09 -21.57
C ASN A 909 13.85 11.82 -21.58
N VAL A 910 13.37 12.31 -22.72
CA VAL A 910 12.02 12.90 -22.88
C VAL A 910 11.00 11.81 -23.26
N PHE A 911 9.73 11.98 -22.89
CA PHE A 911 8.66 10.97 -23.10
C PHE A 911 8.88 9.63 -22.39
N ARG A 912 9.17 9.65 -21.08
CA ARG A 912 9.59 8.46 -20.33
C ARG A 912 8.46 7.47 -20.02
N ASN A 913 7.22 7.94 -19.93
CA ASN A 913 6.13 7.11 -19.45
C ASN A 913 5.47 6.31 -20.59
N SER A 914 4.90 5.14 -20.27
CA SER A 914 4.30 4.23 -21.26
C SER A 914 3.18 4.87 -22.08
N TYR A 915 2.43 5.79 -21.48
CA TYR A 915 1.34 6.53 -22.13
C TYR A 915 1.86 7.46 -23.23
N GLN A 916 2.96 8.18 -22.97
CA GLN A 916 3.63 9.06 -23.92
C GLN A 916 4.26 8.24 -25.04
N LEU A 917 5.00 7.19 -24.69
CA LEU A 917 5.66 6.29 -25.65
C LEU A 917 4.68 5.67 -26.65
N LYS A 918 3.49 5.24 -26.18
CA LYS A 918 2.44 4.70 -27.04
C LYS A 918 1.99 5.68 -28.13
N ARG A 919 1.91 6.98 -27.81
CA ARG A 919 1.33 8.01 -28.70
C ARG A 919 2.31 8.60 -29.69
N ILE A 920 3.57 8.73 -29.27
CA ILE A 920 4.63 9.26 -30.13
C ILE A 920 5.23 8.20 -31.06
N LYS A 921 4.78 6.94 -30.95
CA LYS A 921 5.26 5.84 -31.77
C LYS A 921 4.43 5.74 -33.05
N ILE A 922 5.12 5.75 -34.18
CA ILE A 922 4.64 5.33 -35.49
C ILE A 922 5.81 4.64 -36.18
N ASP A 923 5.55 3.48 -36.77
CA ASP A 923 6.59 2.70 -37.45
C ASP A 923 6.91 3.34 -38.81
N ASP A 924 8.18 3.32 -39.23
CA ASP A 924 8.61 3.98 -40.47
C ASP A 924 7.93 3.35 -41.70
N GLU A 925 7.61 2.05 -41.64
CA GLU A 925 6.84 1.34 -42.67
C GLU A 925 5.40 1.88 -42.79
N ASP A 926 4.71 2.08 -41.66
CA ASP A 926 3.36 2.67 -41.64
C ASP A 926 3.35 4.08 -42.23
N LEU A 927 4.38 4.88 -41.91
CA LEU A 927 4.51 6.24 -42.43
C LEU A 927 4.76 6.23 -43.95
N GLN A 928 5.63 5.33 -44.44
CA GLN A 928 5.89 5.17 -45.87
C GLN A 928 4.67 4.66 -46.63
N GLU A 929 3.88 3.77 -46.02
CA GLU A 929 2.64 3.28 -46.61
C GLU A 929 1.62 4.41 -46.74
N LEU A 930 1.42 5.19 -45.67
CA LEU A 930 0.57 6.39 -45.70
C LEU A 930 0.98 7.38 -46.79
N GLU A 931 2.28 7.64 -46.96
CA GLU A 931 2.77 8.47 -48.04
C GLU A 931 2.44 7.91 -49.42
N ARG A 932 2.61 6.59 -49.62
CA ARG A 932 2.29 5.93 -50.89
C ARG A 932 0.79 6.01 -51.20
N THR A 933 -0.06 5.74 -50.22
CA THR A 933 -1.53 5.81 -50.36
C THR A 933 -2.00 7.21 -50.73
N VAL A 934 -1.57 8.24 -49.99
CA VAL A 934 -2.01 9.62 -50.22
C VAL A 934 -1.49 10.17 -51.56
N ARG A 935 -0.29 9.77 -52.00
CA ARG A 935 0.22 10.10 -53.33
C ARG A 935 -0.59 9.44 -54.44
N ALA A 936 -1.00 8.18 -54.25
CA ALA A 936 -1.80 7.44 -55.24
C ALA A 936 -3.18 8.09 -55.47
N LEU A 937 -3.84 8.55 -54.41
CA LEU A 937 -5.10 9.32 -54.47
C LEU A 937 -5.01 10.62 -55.28
N GLY A 938 -3.79 11.13 -55.49
CA GLY A 938 -3.55 12.33 -56.28
C GLY A 938 -3.58 12.16 -57.79
N LYS A 939 -3.69 10.92 -58.28
CA LYS A 939 -3.68 10.61 -59.71
C LYS A 939 -5.11 10.65 -60.27
N PRO A 940 -5.32 11.21 -61.48
CA PRO A 940 -6.63 11.17 -62.13
C PRO A 940 -7.11 9.72 -62.30
N GLY A 941 -8.31 9.40 -61.80
CA GLY A 941 -8.92 8.06 -61.90
C GLY A 941 -8.54 7.06 -60.80
N ALA A 942 -7.84 7.48 -59.75
CA ALA A 942 -7.59 6.62 -58.59
C ALA A 942 -8.90 6.33 -57.82
N GLN A 943 -9.19 5.04 -57.57
CA GLN A 943 -10.28 4.64 -56.67
C GLN A 943 -9.80 4.65 -55.20
N PRO A 944 -10.66 5.04 -54.24
CA PRO A 944 -10.33 5.13 -52.80
C PRO A 944 -9.94 3.81 -52.14
#